data_AF-A0A1M4LGX1-F1
#
_entry.id   AF-A0A1M4LGX1-F1
#
_cell.length_a   1.000
_cell.length_b   1.000
_cell.length_c   1.000
_cell.angle_alpha   90.00
_cell.angle_beta   90.00
_cell.angle_gamma   90.00
#
_symmetry.space_group_name_H-M   'P 1'
#
loop_
_entity.id
_entity.type
_entity.pdbx_description
1 polymer ?
#
loop_
_entity_poly.entity_id
_entity_poly.type
_entity_poly.pdbx_seq_one_letter_code
_entity_poly.pdbx_strand_id
1 'polypeptide(L)'
;MSQSAPYGIGRGFKSGLRVRALLSSTALIGLLSFLTAATPARAAYVETSVGAPLYNPAVDRNGTVTEIINNGSTAVVFDSTTNSSYAVLLAQSVGDTFTGIFVDADGNSHQTDFKVVSVTHPQVGTDADNNPIYGPATAVVVENQSNSGQSIVNLGAPMQADGAAGVGADPMPYVEPSGSSHTVFDVQKGKKGGDGRDGAVFVPASRGGRGADGPLITPDIPSHNITAVAGSKAGVYVASIGGDGGEGGSSTLNLAGGGKSGGAAGAGGIVNVTMPKDITINTSGQSVHGIFVQSAAGKGGKGGNSTATTGGGGAGGDTSKGGSVTLNTSVNVYTAGNDAIGIFAQSTGGAGGDGGNSYLSITGGGGGSYGGDGGSVTLRQDGSVQTGGSYAHGVLAQSIGGSGGHGGTSGGTIVSLGNDGGAGGNGGNVSLTAGSGSQTVTVGDGSVGLFAQSVGGGGGDGGTGVAIVAFGSTGGSGGNGGNVALNIEDGAIVQTGGNSADAVLAQSVGGGGGTGGISVGGAALGPATLGANGTSGGGHAGVVTLDSNGTIITTGKNARGLVGQSIGGGGGSAGGSTGLVALGSSGGAGGNGGDVVVTQHKDGSIVTKGAGSTGIFAQSVGGGGGSGGYGVGLVSMGAMVPAVAPAVL
;
A
#
# COMPACT_ATOMS: atom_id res chain seq x y z
N MET A 1 7.48 57.43 -7.60
CA MET A 1 6.36 58.03 -6.85
C MET A 1 5.78 56.92 -5.99
N SER A 2 6.19 56.80 -4.71
CA SER A 2 5.65 57.56 -3.55
C SER A 2 4.22 57.09 -3.27
N GLN A 3 3.84 56.41 -2.17
CA GLN A 3 4.14 56.52 -0.73
C GLN A 3 3.51 55.24 -0.06
N SER A 4 4.09 54.45 0.86
CA SER A 4 4.45 54.65 2.29
C SER A 4 3.38 55.42 3.08
N ALA A 5 2.83 55.07 4.26
CA ALA A 5 3.13 54.11 5.33
C ALA A 5 2.02 54.33 6.43
N PRO A 6 2.25 54.28 7.76
CA PRO A 6 2.05 53.14 8.67
C PRO A 6 1.22 53.49 9.95
N TYR A 7 0.90 52.53 10.82
CA TYR A 7 0.63 52.71 12.28
C TYR A 7 0.42 51.31 12.89
N GLY A 8 0.90 50.90 14.07
CA GLY A 8 1.64 51.55 15.15
C GLY A 8 1.83 50.51 16.28
N ILE A 9 2.93 50.69 17.03
CA ILE A 9 3.54 49.78 18.00
C ILE A 9 2.89 49.89 19.38
N GLY A 10 2.81 48.78 20.13
CA GLY A 10 2.53 48.78 21.57
C GLY A 10 3.39 47.75 22.31
N ARG A 11 4.59 48.13 22.75
CA ARG A 11 5.40 47.42 23.75
C ARG A 11 4.94 47.83 25.15
N GLY A 12 4.79 46.86 26.06
CA GLY A 12 4.58 47.10 27.49
C GLY A 12 5.13 45.95 28.34
N PHE A 13 6.44 45.95 28.57
CA PHE A 13 7.15 45.13 29.55
C PHE A 13 7.26 45.90 30.88
N LYS A 14 6.95 45.27 32.02
CA LYS A 14 7.47 45.53 33.38
C LYS A 14 6.90 44.42 34.31
N SER A 15 7.64 43.35 34.59
CA SER A 15 8.69 43.19 35.63
C SER A 15 8.16 43.12 37.07
N GLY A 16 8.25 41.93 37.67
CA GLY A 16 8.02 41.67 39.08
C GLY A 16 8.86 40.47 39.55
N LEU A 17 10.16 40.71 39.70
CA LEU A 17 11.20 39.83 40.25
C LEU A 17 10.89 39.44 41.71
N ARG A 18 11.17 38.19 42.11
CA ARG A 18 12.03 37.85 43.28
C ARG A 18 12.20 36.34 43.48
N VAL A 19 13.37 35.87 43.03
CA VAL A 19 14.10 34.74 43.62
C VAL A 19 14.55 35.14 45.02
N ARG A 20 14.31 34.29 46.03
CA ARG A 20 15.20 34.14 47.19
C ARG A 20 15.05 32.76 47.81
N ALA A 21 16.19 32.05 47.80
CA ALA A 21 16.44 30.75 48.40
C ALA A 21 16.30 30.76 49.93
N LEU A 22 16.09 29.58 50.53
CA LEU A 22 16.82 29.19 51.73
C LEU A 22 17.02 27.65 51.73
N LEU A 23 18.29 27.25 51.71
CA LEU A 23 18.76 25.91 52.04
C LEU A 23 18.51 25.62 53.53
N SER A 24 18.31 24.35 53.90
CA SER A 24 19.25 23.65 54.81
C SER A 24 18.81 22.21 55.15
N SER A 25 19.68 21.25 54.81
CA SER A 25 20.32 20.28 55.71
C SER A 25 19.41 19.42 56.60
N THR A 26 19.29 18.10 56.40
CA THR A 26 20.10 17.00 56.99
C THR A 26 19.25 15.71 56.77
N ALA A 27 19.72 14.49 56.59
CA ALA A 27 20.93 13.83 57.03
C ALA A 27 21.34 12.67 56.11
N LEU A 28 22.65 12.44 56.09
CA LEU A 28 23.38 11.31 55.53
C LEU A 28 23.78 10.38 56.69
N ILE A 29 23.37 9.10 56.69
CA ILE A 29 23.94 7.96 57.45
C ILE A 29 23.65 6.71 56.57
N GLY A 30 24.59 6.07 55.87
CA GLY A 30 25.52 5.00 56.32
C GLY A 30 24.80 3.63 56.40
N LEU A 31 25.23 2.45 55.92
CA LEU A 31 26.51 1.88 55.45
C LEU A 31 26.20 0.43 54.92
N LEU A 32 27.01 -0.10 53.97
CA LEU A 32 27.25 -1.51 53.52
C LEU A 32 26.75 -2.67 54.44
N SER A 33 26.30 -3.88 54.03
CA SER A 33 26.68 -4.77 52.91
C SER A 33 25.93 -6.15 52.95
N PHE A 34 26.03 -6.92 51.85
CA PHE A 34 25.84 -8.38 51.61
C PHE A 34 24.50 -8.98 51.11
N LEU A 35 24.50 -9.24 49.80
CA LEU A 35 24.08 -10.45 49.04
C LEU A 35 23.18 -11.49 49.72
N THR A 36 21.90 -11.49 49.35
CA THR A 36 21.10 -12.71 49.09
C THR A 36 20.18 -12.44 47.90
N ALA A 37 20.23 -13.31 46.89
CA ALA A 37 19.31 -13.25 45.76
C ALA A 37 17.89 -13.57 46.26
N ALA A 38 16.96 -12.63 46.05
CA ALA A 38 15.53 -12.86 46.18
C ALA A 38 14.85 -12.40 44.88
N THR A 39 13.92 -13.23 44.43
CA THR A 39 13.05 -13.10 43.26
C THR A 39 12.47 -11.69 43.06
N PRO A 40 12.28 -11.21 41.82
CA PRO A 40 11.66 -9.90 41.60
C PRO A 40 10.23 -9.91 42.13
N ALA A 41 9.94 -8.96 43.00
CA ALA A 41 8.60 -8.66 43.45
C ALA A 41 7.72 -8.23 42.27
N ARG A 42 6.52 -8.81 42.25
CA ARG A 42 5.38 -8.53 41.38
C ARG A 42 5.14 -7.01 41.23
N ALA A 43 4.98 -6.54 40.00
CA ALA A 43 4.63 -5.16 39.70
C ALA A 43 3.32 -4.76 40.41
N ALA A 44 3.32 -3.56 41.01
CA ALA A 44 2.17 -2.98 41.68
C ALA A 44 1.03 -2.67 40.68
N TYR A 45 -0.20 -2.92 41.11
CA TYR A 45 -1.44 -2.69 40.36
C TYR A 45 -1.63 -1.22 39.97
N VAL A 46 -2.14 -0.97 38.76
CA VAL A 46 -2.68 0.34 38.38
C VAL A 46 -4.07 0.45 39.02
N GLU A 47 -4.19 1.26 40.07
CA GLU A 47 -5.49 1.56 40.67
C GLU A 47 -6.33 2.40 39.70
N THR A 48 -7.54 1.93 39.40
CA THR A 48 -8.57 2.76 38.77
C THR A 48 -9.04 3.81 39.78
N SER A 49 -9.29 5.04 39.35
CA SER A 49 -9.76 6.13 40.21
C SER A 49 -11.08 6.71 39.71
N VAL A 50 -11.89 7.24 40.63
CA VAL A 50 -13.16 7.91 40.30
C VAL A 50 -12.86 9.08 39.35
N GLY A 51 -13.56 9.13 38.20
CA GLY A 51 -13.34 10.07 37.11
C GLY A 51 -12.54 9.51 35.92
N ALA A 52 -12.01 8.28 36.02
CA ALA A 52 -11.30 7.65 34.91
C ALA A 52 -12.26 7.20 33.79
N PRO A 53 -11.93 7.40 32.50
CA PRO A 53 -12.69 6.83 31.41
C PRO A 53 -12.51 5.31 31.37
N LEU A 54 -13.60 4.57 31.16
CA LEU A 54 -13.63 3.12 31.09
C LEU A 54 -14.47 2.66 29.89
N TYR A 55 -13.93 1.72 29.11
CA TYR A 55 -14.59 1.18 27.92
C TYR A 55 -14.95 -0.29 28.14
N ASN A 56 -16.22 -0.64 27.87
CA ASN A 56 -16.73 -2.00 27.97
C ASN A 56 -16.78 -2.65 26.56
N PRO A 57 -15.84 -3.55 26.23
CA PRO A 57 -15.72 -4.12 24.89
C PRO A 57 -16.75 -5.22 24.59
N ALA A 58 -17.48 -5.72 25.59
CA ALA A 58 -18.52 -6.73 25.37
C ALA A 58 -19.77 -6.13 24.71
N VAL A 59 -19.97 -4.82 24.84
CA VAL A 59 -21.12 -4.09 24.31
C VAL A 59 -20.72 -2.85 23.48
N ASP A 60 -19.42 -2.63 23.28
CA ASP A 60 -18.86 -1.49 22.55
C ASP A 60 -19.35 -0.14 23.09
N ARG A 61 -19.06 0.14 24.37
CA ARG A 61 -19.53 1.37 25.04
C ARG A 61 -18.47 2.03 25.91
N ASN A 62 -18.40 3.36 25.81
CA ASN A 62 -17.57 4.21 26.67
C ASN A 62 -18.38 4.69 27.88
N GLY A 63 -17.72 4.87 29.01
CA GLY A 63 -18.30 5.55 30.16
C GLY A 63 -17.21 6.11 31.08
N THR A 64 -17.63 6.80 32.13
CA THR A 64 -16.73 7.36 33.15
C THR A 64 -16.97 6.65 34.46
N VAL A 65 -15.91 6.22 35.15
CA VAL A 65 -16.03 5.64 36.50
C VAL A 65 -16.57 6.71 37.43
N THR A 66 -17.84 6.60 37.82
CA THR A 66 -18.50 7.56 38.71
C THR A 66 -18.37 7.18 40.16
N GLU A 67 -18.18 5.90 40.45
CA GLU A 67 -18.02 5.41 41.80
C GLU A 67 -17.15 4.15 41.80
N ILE A 68 -16.31 3.99 42.82
CA ILE A 68 -15.60 2.76 43.09
C ILE A 68 -16.14 2.21 44.39
N ILE A 69 -16.75 1.04 44.31
CA ILE A 69 -17.39 0.38 45.44
C ILE A 69 -16.65 -0.92 45.76
N ASN A 70 -16.92 -1.48 46.95
CA ASN A 70 -16.34 -2.74 47.40
C ASN A 70 -14.79 -2.73 47.45
N ASN A 71 -14.20 -1.73 48.10
CA ASN A 71 -12.74 -1.63 48.34
C ASN A 71 -11.86 -1.75 47.08
N GLY A 72 -12.30 -1.21 45.93
CA GLY A 72 -11.50 -1.21 44.70
C GLY A 72 -11.76 -2.37 43.75
N SER A 73 -12.69 -3.29 44.09
CA SER A 73 -12.97 -4.48 43.29
C SER A 73 -14.10 -4.31 42.27
N THR A 74 -14.80 -3.18 42.26
CA THR A 74 -15.90 -2.91 41.30
C THR A 74 -15.95 -1.43 40.96
N ALA A 75 -15.87 -1.12 39.67
CA ALA A 75 -16.08 0.23 39.14
C ALA A 75 -17.52 0.37 38.63
N VAL A 76 -18.26 1.36 39.15
CA VAL A 76 -19.55 1.78 38.61
C VAL A 76 -19.27 2.83 37.55
N VAL A 77 -19.74 2.56 36.34
CA VAL A 77 -19.44 3.34 35.15
C VAL A 77 -20.72 3.98 34.64
N PHE A 78 -20.71 5.30 34.53
CA PHE A 78 -21.79 6.06 33.93
C PHE A 78 -21.51 6.30 32.45
N ASP A 79 -22.44 5.90 31.61
CA ASP A 79 -22.42 6.17 30.18
C ASP A 79 -23.30 7.39 29.89
N SER A 80 -22.65 8.49 29.54
CA SER A 80 -23.32 9.75 29.20
C SER A 80 -24.13 9.67 27.90
N THR A 81 -23.90 8.68 27.04
CA THR A 81 -24.63 8.51 25.78
C THR A 81 -25.96 7.80 25.96
N THR A 82 -26.07 6.91 26.95
CA THR A 82 -27.30 6.16 27.25
C THR A 82 -27.99 6.59 28.55
N ASN A 83 -27.41 7.57 29.26
CA ASN A 83 -27.87 8.08 30.56
C ASN A 83 -28.10 6.96 31.59
N SER A 84 -27.24 5.94 31.55
CA SER A 84 -27.38 4.68 32.31
C SER A 84 -26.07 4.33 33.02
N SER A 85 -26.15 3.68 34.18
CA SER A 85 -24.97 3.20 34.93
C SER A 85 -24.85 1.68 34.82
N TYR A 86 -23.63 1.16 34.64
CA TYR A 86 -23.33 -0.28 34.66
C TYR A 86 -22.07 -0.58 35.49
N ALA A 87 -21.97 -1.78 36.06
CA ALA A 87 -20.86 -2.17 36.92
C ALA A 87 -19.83 -3.02 36.15
N VAL A 88 -18.54 -2.75 36.37
CA VAL A 88 -17.41 -3.52 35.82
C VAL A 88 -16.59 -4.09 36.97
N LEU A 89 -16.34 -5.39 36.93
CA LEU A 89 -15.59 -6.12 37.95
C LEU A 89 -14.09 -5.96 37.73
N LEU A 90 -13.35 -5.61 38.79
CA LEU A 90 -11.90 -5.42 38.81
C LEU A 90 -11.15 -6.58 39.50
N ALA A 91 -11.86 -7.64 39.91
CA ALA A 91 -11.28 -8.81 40.56
C ALA A 91 -10.45 -9.66 39.58
N GLN A 92 -9.21 -9.99 39.94
CA GLN A 92 -8.21 -10.57 39.02
C GLN A 92 -7.43 -11.76 39.61
N SER A 93 -7.84 -12.33 40.74
CA SER A 93 -7.16 -13.49 41.35
C SER A 93 -8.11 -14.51 41.97
N VAL A 94 -7.69 -15.78 41.97
CA VAL A 94 -8.41 -16.86 42.65
C VAL A 94 -8.49 -16.55 44.15
N GLY A 95 -9.70 -16.54 44.69
CA GLY A 95 -9.98 -16.14 46.07
C GLY A 95 -10.59 -14.75 46.23
N ASP A 96 -10.55 -13.92 45.19
CA ASP A 96 -11.19 -12.60 45.21
C ASP A 96 -12.71 -12.77 45.31
N THR A 97 -13.32 -12.02 46.22
CA THR A 97 -14.77 -11.94 46.39
C THR A 97 -15.28 -10.61 45.87
N PHE A 98 -16.37 -10.64 45.12
CA PHE A 98 -17.07 -9.44 44.66
C PHE A 98 -18.56 -9.60 44.84
N THR A 99 -19.25 -8.49 45.03
CA THR A 99 -20.68 -8.48 45.25
C THR A 99 -21.40 -8.01 43.98
N GLY A 100 -22.20 -8.89 43.38
CA GLY A 100 -23.09 -8.54 42.28
C GLY A 100 -24.40 -7.95 42.81
N ILE A 101 -24.87 -6.89 42.19
CA ILE A 101 -26.19 -6.32 42.45
C ILE A 101 -27.08 -6.67 41.24
N PHE A 102 -28.16 -7.40 41.49
CA PHE A 102 -29.13 -7.82 40.47
C PHE A 102 -30.47 -7.19 40.75
N VAL A 103 -31.02 -6.47 39.78
CA VAL A 103 -32.35 -5.89 39.89
C VAL A 103 -33.34 -6.90 39.32
N ASP A 104 -34.34 -7.31 40.11
CA ASP A 104 -35.40 -8.19 39.62
C ASP A 104 -36.37 -7.45 38.68
N ALA A 105 -37.29 -8.20 38.06
CA ALA A 105 -38.25 -7.63 37.09
C ALA A 105 -39.18 -6.56 37.69
N ASP A 106 -39.27 -6.50 39.03
CA ASP A 106 -40.09 -5.55 39.77
C ASP A 106 -39.28 -4.32 40.24
N GLY A 107 -38.00 -4.22 39.85
CA GLY A 107 -37.14 -3.09 40.16
C GLY A 107 -36.45 -3.17 41.52
N ASN A 108 -36.56 -4.29 42.24
CA ASN A 108 -35.90 -4.46 43.54
C ASN A 108 -34.48 -4.99 43.36
N SER A 109 -33.55 -4.35 44.05
CA SER A 109 -32.12 -4.67 44.01
C SER A 109 -31.77 -5.78 45.01
N HIS A 110 -31.31 -6.92 44.50
CA HIS A 110 -30.81 -8.06 45.26
C HIS A 110 -29.29 -8.09 45.21
N GLN A 111 -28.67 -8.18 46.37
CA GLN A 111 -27.22 -8.24 46.51
C GLN A 111 -26.79 -9.70 46.66
N THR A 112 -25.77 -10.13 45.91
CA THR A 112 -25.25 -11.50 45.97
C THR A 112 -23.74 -11.50 45.89
N ASP A 113 -23.09 -12.17 46.83
CA ASP A 113 -21.64 -12.30 46.86
C ASP A 113 -21.18 -13.47 45.98
N PHE A 114 -20.17 -13.21 45.17
CA PHE A 114 -19.49 -14.18 44.33
C PHE A 114 -18.02 -14.27 44.73
N LYS A 115 -17.46 -15.46 44.64
CA LYS A 115 -16.04 -15.72 44.82
C LYS A 115 -15.46 -16.28 43.54
N VAL A 116 -14.31 -15.77 43.11
CA VAL A 116 -13.53 -16.37 42.02
C VAL A 116 -12.89 -17.65 42.55
N VAL A 117 -13.36 -18.80 42.07
CA VAL A 117 -12.92 -20.12 42.56
C VAL A 117 -11.80 -20.71 41.73
N SER A 118 -11.78 -20.43 40.43
CA SER A 118 -10.65 -20.79 39.58
C SER A 118 -10.54 -19.87 38.37
N VAL A 119 -9.31 -19.71 37.88
CA VAL A 119 -8.99 -19.04 36.64
C VAL A 119 -8.19 -20.02 35.79
N THR A 120 -8.76 -20.44 34.67
CA THR A 120 -8.14 -21.42 33.78
C THR A 120 -7.15 -20.72 32.85
N HIS A 121 -5.90 -21.15 32.89
CA HIS A 121 -4.87 -20.71 31.95
C HIS A 121 -4.48 -21.89 31.05
N PRO A 122 -4.43 -21.74 29.72
CA PRO A 122 -4.02 -22.81 28.81
C PRO A 122 -2.50 -22.98 28.89
N GLN A 123 -2.03 -24.21 28.87
CA GLN A 123 -0.61 -24.53 28.73
C GLN A 123 -0.13 -24.14 27.33
N VAL A 124 0.87 -23.25 27.24
CA VAL A 124 1.45 -22.76 25.98
C VAL A 124 2.88 -23.26 25.74
N GLY A 125 3.47 -24.00 26.68
CA GLY A 125 4.79 -24.62 26.52
C GLY A 125 5.28 -25.28 27.81
N THR A 126 6.53 -25.74 27.80
CA THR A 126 7.27 -26.16 29.00
C THR A 126 8.63 -25.48 29.01
N ASP A 127 9.14 -25.11 30.19
CA ASP A 127 10.48 -24.51 30.30
C ASP A 127 11.58 -25.58 30.22
N ALA A 128 12.85 -25.14 30.30
CA ALA A 128 14.02 -26.02 30.21
C ALA A 128 14.10 -27.07 31.33
N ASP A 129 13.37 -26.86 32.44
CA ASP A 129 13.27 -27.78 33.57
C ASP A 129 11.98 -28.63 33.49
N ASN A 130 11.32 -28.61 32.32
CA ASN A 130 10.11 -29.37 32.01
C ASN A 130 8.87 -28.90 32.81
N ASN A 131 8.89 -27.68 33.34
CA ASN A 131 7.75 -27.11 34.05
C ASN A 131 6.71 -26.54 33.08
N PRO A 132 5.41 -26.70 33.36
CA PRO A 132 4.32 -26.20 32.53
C PRO A 132 4.31 -24.65 32.44
N ILE A 133 4.40 -24.05 31.24
CA ILE A 133 4.23 -22.60 31.00
C ILE A 133 2.79 -22.32 30.57
N TYR A 134 2.09 -21.45 31.31
CA TYR A 134 0.69 -21.11 31.07
C TYR A 134 0.52 -19.75 30.35
N GLY A 135 -0.38 -19.68 29.36
CA GLY A 135 -0.80 -18.46 28.65
C GLY A 135 -1.91 -17.70 29.37
N PRO A 136 -2.50 -16.64 28.77
CA PRO A 136 -3.51 -15.80 29.41
C PRO A 136 -4.80 -16.56 29.75
N ALA A 137 -5.53 -16.11 30.77
CA ALA A 137 -6.75 -16.76 31.26
C ALA A 137 -7.83 -16.91 30.17
N THR A 138 -8.41 -18.11 30.03
CA THR A 138 -9.44 -18.43 29.02
C THR A 138 -10.82 -18.70 29.62
N ALA A 139 -10.91 -18.95 30.92
CA ALA A 139 -12.18 -19.10 31.63
C ALA A 139 -12.01 -18.71 33.10
N VAL A 140 -13.09 -18.16 33.68
CA VAL A 140 -13.16 -17.84 35.11
C VAL A 140 -14.39 -18.54 35.69
N VAL A 141 -14.18 -19.30 36.77
CA VAL A 141 -15.28 -19.92 37.52
C VAL A 141 -15.58 -19.07 38.73
N VAL A 142 -16.84 -18.67 38.86
CA VAL A 142 -17.34 -17.91 40.01
C VAL A 142 -18.35 -18.74 40.78
N GLU A 143 -18.26 -18.72 42.10
CA GLU A 143 -19.20 -19.39 43.01
C GLU A 143 -20.03 -18.34 43.72
N ASN A 144 -21.35 -18.47 43.58
CA ASN A 144 -22.31 -17.71 44.36
C ASN A 144 -22.25 -18.18 45.83
N GLN A 145 -21.82 -17.30 46.72
CA GLN A 145 -21.63 -17.62 48.14
C GLN A 145 -22.96 -17.77 48.90
N SER A 146 -24.09 -17.35 48.31
CA SER A 146 -25.41 -17.44 48.93
C SER A 146 -26.10 -18.79 48.70
N ASN A 147 -25.74 -19.53 47.65
CA ASN A 147 -26.35 -20.83 47.35
C ASN A 147 -25.36 -21.92 46.89
N SER A 148 -24.05 -21.65 46.96
CA SER A 148 -22.97 -22.56 46.55
C SER A 148 -23.05 -23.02 45.08
N GLY A 149 -23.79 -22.30 44.24
CA GLY A 149 -23.88 -22.55 42.80
C GLY A 149 -22.65 -22.02 42.08
N GLN A 150 -21.95 -22.88 41.34
CA GLN A 150 -20.83 -22.49 40.48
C GLN A 150 -21.32 -22.16 39.07
N SER A 151 -20.87 -21.04 38.51
CA SER A 151 -21.15 -20.63 37.14
C SER A 151 -19.85 -20.39 36.38
N ILE A 152 -19.76 -20.94 35.17
CA ILE A 152 -18.57 -20.82 34.33
C ILE A 152 -18.75 -19.61 33.42
N VAL A 153 -17.92 -18.58 33.63
CA VAL A 153 -17.80 -17.46 32.70
C VAL A 153 -16.69 -17.82 31.70
N ASN A 154 -17.10 -18.34 30.55
CA ASN A 154 -16.19 -18.53 29.43
C ASN A 154 -15.78 -17.16 28.90
N LEU A 155 -14.47 -16.84 28.96
CA LEU A 155 -13.92 -15.61 28.36
C LEU A 155 -13.85 -15.71 26.82
N GLY A 156 -14.40 -16.78 26.24
CA GLY A 156 -14.69 -16.95 24.82
C GLY A 156 -13.45 -17.20 23.97
N ALA A 157 -13.15 -18.48 23.71
CA ALA A 157 -12.18 -19.00 22.72
C ALA A 157 -10.73 -18.48 22.85
N PRO A 158 -9.71 -19.17 22.29
CA PRO A 158 -8.35 -18.64 22.28
C PRO A 158 -8.36 -17.24 21.65
N MET A 159 -7.87 -16.25 22.39
CA MET A 159 -7.77 -14.89 21.89
C MET A 159 -6.78 -14.84 20.71
N GLN A 160 -7.37 -14.70 19.51
CA GLN A 160 -6.81 -14.36 18.19
C GLN A 160 -6.36 -15.49 17.27
N ALA A 161 -7.24 -15.83 16.34
CA ALA A 161 -6.80 -16.08 14.98
C ALA A 161 -6.49 -14.72 14.30
N ASP A 162 -5.42 -14.69 13.50
CA ASP A 162 -5.23 -13.63 12.51
C ASP A 162 -6.43 -13.56 11.56
N GLY A 163 -6.55 -12.45 10.84
CA GLY A 163 -7.54 -12.31 9.79
C GLY A 163 -7.50 -13.53 8.85
N ALA A 164 -8.67 -14.09 8.55
CA ALA A 164 -8.74 -15.30 7.76
C ALA A 164 -8.14 -15.06 6.37
N ALA A 165 -7.41 -16.04 5.82
CA ALA A 165 -6.99 -15.95 4.43
C ALA A 165 -8.22 -15.95 3.51
N GLY A 166 -8.17 -15.15 2.45
CA GLY A 166 -9.10 -15.28 1.34
C GLY A 166 -8.92 -16.66 0.70
N VAL A 167 -10.01 -17.35 0.39
CA VAL A 167 -9.97 -18.68 -0.23
C VAL A 167 -10.83 -18.71 -1.49
N GLY A 168 -10.19 -19.05 -2.61
CA GLY A 168 -10.81 -19.14 -3.92
C GLY A 168 -10.98 -17.78 -4.59
N ALA A 169 -11.64 -17.80 -5.74
CA ALA A 169 -11.94 -16.63 -6.56
C ALA A 169 -13.42 -16.62 -6.94
N ASP A 170 -13.99 -15.43 -7.03
CA ASP A 170 -15.37 -15.23 -7.43
C ASP A 170 -15.40 -14.60 -8.84
N PRO A 171 -16.25 -15.11 -9.76
CA PRO A 171 -16.53 -14.44 -11.01
C PRO A 171 -17.16 -13.07 -10.76
N MET A 172 -16.72 -12.06 -11.50
CA MET A 172 -17.36 -10.75 -11.43
C MET A 172 -18.65 -10.74 -12.23
N PRO A 173 -19.74 -10.17 -11.70
CA PRO A 173 -21.00 -10.11 -12.41
C PRO A 173 -20.86 -9.20 -13.63
N TYR A 174 -21.42 -9.66 -14.75
CA TYR A 174 -21.51 -8.89 -15.99
C TYR A 174 -22.88 -9.08 -16.61
N VAL A 175 -23.48 -7.97 -17.01
CA VAL A 175 -24.77 -7.94 -17.71
C VAL A 175 -24.49 -7.37 -19.09
N GLU A 176 -24.74 -8.17 -20.12
CA GLU A 176 -24.57 -7.73 -21.50
C GLU A 176 -25.50 -6.53 -21.79
N PRO A 177 -24.94 -5.37 -22.19
CA PRO A 177 -25.76 -4.22 -22.56
C PRO A 177 -26.67 -4.53 -23.75
N SER A 178 -27.86 -3.91 -23.77
CA SER A 178 -28.77 -4.00 -24.92
C SER A 178 -28.08 -3.53 -26.20
N GLY A 179 -28.08 -4.38 -27.23
CA GLY A 179 -27.38 -4.14 -28.50
C GLY A 179 -26.00 -4.80 -28.60
N SER A 180 -25.47 -5.34 -27.50
CA SER A 180 -24.33 -6.28 -27.55
C SER A 180 -24.83 -7.69 -27.86
N SER A 181 -23.96 -8.53 -28.44
CA SER A 181 -24.23 -9.95 -28.68
C SER A 181 -22.96 -10.76 -28.61
N HIS A 182 -23.07 -11.94 -28.00
CA HIS A 182 -22.00 -12.94 -27.89
C HIS A 182 -20.72 -12.38 -27.24
N THR A 183 -20.84 -11.42 -26.33
CA THR A 183 -19.66 -10.88 -25.66
C THR A 183 -19.10 -11.92 -24.70
N VAL A 184 -17.78 -12.01 -24.64
CA VAL A 184 -17.11 -12.95 -23.74
C VAL A 184 -16.65 -12.17 -22.52
N PHE A 185 -17.12 -12.58 -21.35
CA PHE A 185 -16.69 -12.00 -20.08
C PHE A 185 -16.31 -13.11 -19.11
N ASP A 186 -15.01 -13.27 -18.89
CA ASP A 186 -14.45 -14.20 -17.90
C ASP A 186 -13.46 -13.44 -17.01
N VAL A 187 -14.01 -12.80 -15.99
CA VAL A 187 -13.24 -12.02 -15.02
C VAL A 187 -13.42 -12.66 -13.66
N GLN A 188 -12.32 -13.08 -13.05
CA GLN A 188 -12.33 -13.74 -11.75
C GLN A 188 -11.39 -13.01 -10.80
N LYS A 189 -11.89 -12.71 -9.59
CA LYS A 189 -11.10 -12.04 -8.56
C LYS A 189 -10.96 -12.93 -7.32
N GLY A 190 -9.74 -13.10 -6.84
CA GLY A 190 -9.43 -13.75 -5.57
C GLY A 190 -10.12 -13.05 -4.40
N LYS A 191 -10.57 -13.82 -3.41
CA LYS A 191 -11.23 -13.24 -2.23
C LYS A 191 -10.27 -12.40 -1.38
N LYS A 192 -10.78 -11.32 -0.80
CA LYS A 192 -10.05 -10.48 0.15
C LYS A 192 -9.68 -11.29 1.40
N GLY A 193 -8.51 -11.05 1.97
CA GLY A 193 -8.18 -11.49 3.32
C GLY A 193 -9.03 -10.77 4.37
N GLY A 194 -9.39 -11.47 5.44
CA GLY A 194 -10.11 -10.91 6.57
C GLY A 194 -9.25 -9.89 7.32
N ASP A 195 -9.88 -8.86 7.87
CA ASP A 195 -9.18 -7.83 8.62
C ASP A 195 -8.78 -8.36 10.02
N GLY A 196 -7.66 -7.85 10.51
CA GLY A 196 -7.17 -8.09 11.86
C GLY A 196 -8.07 -7.42 12.89
N ARG A 197 -8.19 -8.04 14.06
CA ARG A 197 -8.95 -7.50 15.17
C ARG A 197 -8.12 -6.45 15.90
N ASP A 198 -8.77 -5.36 16.27
CA ASP A 198 -8.18 -4.35 17.15
C ASP A 198 -7.86 -4.91 18.55
N GLY A 199 -6.83 -4.31 19.15
CA GLY A 199 -6.33 -4.58 20.48
C GLY A 199 -6.67 -3.45 21.46
N ALA A 200 -6.74 -3.83 22.73
CA ALA A 200 -7.01 -2.95 23.87
C ALA A 200 -6.14 -3.36 25.06
N VAL A 201 -6.37 -2.78 26.24
CA VAL A 201 -5.66 -3.12 27.49
C VAL A 201 -5.64 -4.65 27.70
N PHE A 202 -4.45 -5.27 27.64
CA PHE A 202 -4.19 -6.73 27.71
C PHE A 202 -4.77 -7.60 26.59
N VAL A 203 -5.42 -7.00 25.58
CA VAL A 203 -5.95 -7.67 24.40
C VAL A 203 -5.03 -7.34 23.23
N PRO A 204 -4.16 -8.25 22.75
CA PRO A 204 -3.34 -7.97 21.58
C PRO A 204 -4.23 -7.70 20.36
N ALA A 205 -3.73 -6.92 19.39
CA ALA A 205 -4.28 -6.81 18.05
C ALA A 205 -3.80 -8.00 17.19
N SER A 206 -4.51 -8.34 16.11
CA SER A 206 -4.13 -9.43 15.19
C SER A 206 -3.81 -8.92 13.79
N ARG A 207 -3.07 -9.72 13.03
CA ARG A 207 -2.66 -9.38 11.67
C ARG A 207 -3.84 -9.50 10.70
N GLY A 208 -3.78 -8.76 9.60
CA GLY A 208 -4.67 -8.98 8.48
C GLY A 208 -4.38 -10.30 7.77
N GLY A 209 -5.41 -10.91 7.19
CA GLY A 209 -5.30 -12.14 6.41
C GLY A 209 -4.78 -11.89 5.01
N ARG A 210 -4.12 -12.90 4.42
CA ARG A 210 -3.66 -12.84 3.02
C ARG A 210 -4.86 -12.92 2.05
N GLY A 211 -4.85 -12.12 0.98
CA GLY A 211 -5.79 -12.25 -0.14
C GLY A 211 -5.52 -13.49 -0.99
N ALA A 212 -6.57 -14.09 -1.57
CA ALA A 212 -6.44 -15.27 -2.41
C ALA A 212 -5.76 -14.94 -3.75
N ASP A 213 -4.97 -15.85 -4.30
CA ASP A 213 -4.41 -15.67 -5.65
C ASP A 213 -5.51 -15.73 -6.71
N GLY A 214 -5.32 -14.99 -7.81
CA GLY A 214 -6.15 -15.09 -9.00
C GLY A 214 -5.97 -16.46 -9.66
N PRO A 215 -7.03 -17.04 -10.25
CA PRO A 215 -6.97 -18.36 -10.87
C PRO A 215 -6.21 -18.34 -12.20
N LEU A 216 -5.72 -19.48 -12.65
CA LEU A 216 -5.33 -19.66 -14.05
C LEU A 216 -6.60 -19.57 -14.91
N ILE A 217 -6.60 -18.70 -15.92
CA ILE A 217 -7.72 -18.57 -16.86
C ILE A 217 -7.24 -18.95 -18.27
N THR A 218 -7.93 -19.92 -18.86
CA THR A 218 -7.78 -20.35 -20.26
C THR A 218 -9.19 -20.48 -20.83
N PRO A 219 -9.79 -19.37 -21.29
CA PRO A 219 -11.21 -19.34 -21.61
C PRO A 219 -11.47 -20.09 -22.90
N ASP A 220 -12.61 -20.78 -22.96
CA ASP A 220 -13.13 -21.33 -24.21
C ASP A 220 -13.89 -20.22 -24.95
N ILE A 221 -13.35 -19.78 -26.10
CA ILE A 221 -13.90 -18.67 -26.88
C ILE A 221 -14.80 -19.24 -27.99
N PRO A 222 -16.09 -18.90 -28.03
CA PRO A 222 -17.01 -19.43 -29.04
C PRO A 222 -16.68 -18.95 -30.45
N SER A 223 -16.97 -19.78 -31.46
CA SER A 223 -16.69 -19.52 -32.89
C SER A 223 -17.77 -18.67 -33.57
N HIS A 224 -18.17 -17.56 -32.95
CA HIS A 224 -19.20 -16.65 -33.48
C HIS A 224 -18.69 -15.20 -33.51
N ASN A 225 -19.29 -14.39 -34.39
CA ASN A 225 -19.01 -12.96 -34.42
C ASN A 225 -19.51 -12.28 -33.14
N ILE A 226 -18.72 -11.35 -32.64
CA ILE A 226 -18.96 -10.64 -31.38
C ILE A 226 -19.31 -9.19 -31.70
N THR A 227 -20.36 -8.68 -31.05
CA THR A 227 -20.69 -7.25 -31.11
C THR A 227 -20.76 -6.69 -29.70
N ALA A 228 -19.98 -5.65 -29.40
CA ALA A 228 -20.09 -4.92 -28.13
C ALA A 228 -20.42 -3.45 -28.40
N VAL A 229 -21.33 -2.89 -27.60
CA VAL A 229 -21.75 -1.49 -27.69
C VAL A 229 -21.46 -0.74 -26.39
N ALA A 230 -21.83 0.53 -26.35
CA ALA A 230 -21.69 1.36 -25.15
C ALA A 230 -22.28 0.66 -23.92
N GLY A 231 -21.52 0.68 -22.82
CA GLY A 231 -21.82 -0.07 -21.59
C GLY A 231 -20.95 -1.32 -21.41
N SER A 232 -20.41 -1.88 -22.50
CA SER A 232 -19.46 -2.99 -22.44
C SER A 232 -18.05 -2.49 -22.14
N LYS A 233 -17.24 -3.28 -21.43
CA LYS A 233 -15.80 -2.98 -21.27
C LYS A 233 -15.00 -3.40 -22.51
N ALA A 234 -15.31 -4.57 -23.06
CA ALA A 234 -14.76 -5.05 -24.31
C ALA A 234 -15.70 -6.05 -25.00
N GLY A 235 -15.42 -6.40 -26.25
CA GLY A 235 -16.04 -7.55 -26.91
C GLY A 235 -15.64 -8.87 -26.26
N VAL A 236 -14.35 -9.03 -25.98
CA VAL A 236 -13.79 -10.14 -25.20
C VAL A 236 -13.04 -9.54 -24.03
N TYR A 237 -13.49 -9.78 -22.80
CA TYR A 237 -12.81 -9.38 -21.58
C TYR A 237 -12.49 -10.59 -20.72
N VAL A 238 -11.19 -10.86 -20.55
CA VAL A 238 -10.69 -11.98 -19.76
C VAL A 238 -9.72 -11.43 -18.72
N ALA A 239 -9.98 -11.66 -17.43
CA ALA A 239 -9.07 -11.17 -16.40
C ALA A 239 -8.95 -12.07 -15.17
N SER A 240 -7.71 -12.26 -14.72
CA SER A 240 -7.41 -12.95 -13.46
C SER A 240 -6.80 -11.99 -12.46
N ILE A 241 -7.53 -11.75 -11.36
CA ILE A 241 -7.20 -10.71 -10.40
C ILE A 241 -6.96 -11.34 -9.02
N GLY A 242 -5.86 -10.99 -8.37
CA GLY A 242 -5.59 -11.37 -6.98
C GLY A 242 -6.49 -10.65 -5.99
N GLY A 243 -6.75 -11.29 -4.85
CA GLY A 243 -7.48 -10.71 -3.74
C GLY A 243 -6.64 -9.72 -2.95
N ASP A 244 -7.28 -8.70 -2.38
CA ASP A 244 -6.59 -7.72 -1.54
C ASP A 244 -6.28 -8.33 -0.15
N GLY A 245 -5.18 -7.92 0.45
CA GLY A 245 -4.86 -8.26 1.84
C GLY A 245 -5.81 -7.59 2.84
N GLY A 246 -6.05 -8.24 3.97
CA GLY A 246 -6.81 -7.66 5.08
C GLY A 246 -6.02 -6.57 5.81
N GLU A 247 -6.70 -5.62 6.43
CA GLU A 247 -6.05 -4.60 7.25
C GLU A 247 -5.51 -5.20 8.56
N GLY A 248 -4.43 -4.66 9.11
CA GLY A 248 -3.91 -5.05 10.41
C GLY A 248 -4.68 -4.38 11.54
N GLY A 249 -4.89 -5.10 12.65
CA GLY A 249 -5.60 -4.55 13.81
C GLY A 249 -4.83 -3.41 14.47
N SER A 250 -5.55 -2.35 14.85
CA SER A 250 -5.04 -1.21 15.61
C SER A 250 -4.98 -1.52 17.10
N SER A 251 -4.20 -0.78 17.88
CA SER A 251 -3.98 -1.02 19.30
C SER A 251 -4.02 0.28 20.11
N THR A 252 -4.79 0.29 21.20
CA THR A 252 -4.95 1.47 22.07
C THR A 252 -4.76 1.10 23.54
N LEU A 253 -3.98 1.89 24.29
CA LEU A 253 -3.71 1.71 25.72
C LEU A 253 -3.21 0.31 26.09
N ASN A 254 -2.50 -0.33 25.16
CA ASN A 254 -2.16 -1.73 25.23
C ASN A 254 -0.74 -1.95 25.78
N LEU A 255 -0.65 -2.65 26.91
CA LEU A 255 0.63 -3.04 27.52
C LEU A 255 1.22 -4.31 26.90
N ALA A 256 0.45 -5.06 26.12
CA ALA A 256 0.83 -6.32 25.49
C ALA A 256 1.31 -6.17 24.02
N GLY A 257 1.42 -4.95 23.50
CA GLY A 257 2.00 -4.68 22.18
C GLY A 257 1.31 -3.57 21.39
N GLY A 258 1.71 -3.40 20.13
CA GLY A 258 1.21 -2.37 19.22
C GLY A 258 0.26 -2.90 18.14
N GLY A 259 -0.06 -2.05 17.17
CA GLY A 259 -0.76 -2.38 15.94
C GLY A 259 -0.02 -3.45 15.15
N LYS A 260 -0.77 -4.19 14.33
CA LYS A 260 -0.26 -5.36 13.61
C LYS A 260 -0.19 -5.14 12.12
N SER A 261 0.60 -5.99 11.46
CA SER A 261 0.81 -5.89 10.02
C SER A 261 -0.50 -6.10 9.25
N GLY A 262 -0.62 -5.40 8.13
CA GLY A 262 -1.58 -5.76 7.09
C GLY A 262 -1.31 -7.16 6.54
N GLY A 263 -2.32 -7.75 5.93
CA GLY A 263 -2.24 -9.01 5.23
C GLY A 263 -1.64 -8.86 3.84
N ALA A 264 -0.99 -9.91 3.34
CA ALA A 264 -0.40 -9.90 2.01
C ALA A 264 -1.46 -9.90 0.90
N ALA A 265 -1.16 -9.30 -0.24
CA ALA A 265 -1.97 -9.42 -1.45
C ALA A 265 -1.92 -10.84 -2.05
N GLY A 266 -2.98 -11.23 -2.74
CA GLY A 266 -2.96 -12.36 -3.67
C GLY A 266 -2.27 -11.99 -4.99
N ALA A 267 -1.58 -12.95 -5.60
CA ALA A 267 -0.96 -12.81 -6.92
C ALA A 267 -2.02 -12.73 -8.02
N GLY A 268 -1.69 -12.06 -9.13
CA GLY A 268 -2.47 -12.16 -10.35
C GLY A 268 -2.28 -13.55 -10.96
N GLY A 269 -3.36 -14.16 -11.46
CA GLY A 269 -3.25 -15.47 -12.10
C GLY A 269 -2.70 -15.38 -13.51
N ILE A 270 -2.23 -16.51 -14.03
CA ILE A 270 -1.80 -16.63 -15.42
C ILE A 270 -3.02 -16.55 -16.33
N VAL A 271 -2.94 -15.79 -17.42
CA VAL A 271 -4.02 -15.68 -18.40
C VAL A 271 -3.51 -16.03 -19.78
N ASN A 272 -4.04 -17.13 -20.33
CA ASN A 272 -3.66 -17.63 -21.65
C ASN A 272 -4.89 -17.63 -22.55
N VAL A 273 -4.92 -16.74 -23.53
CA VAL A 273 -6.03 -16.60 -24.47
C VAL A 273 -5.54 -16.93 -25.87
N THR A 274 -6.24 -17.85 -26.53
CA THR A 274 -6.07 -18.12 -27.96
C THR A 274 -7.41 -17.93 -28.64
N MET A 275 -7.48 -16.95 -29.53
CA MET A 275 -8.70 -16.67 -30.27
C MET A 275 -8.87 -17.69 -31.42
N PRO A 276 -10.10 -18.19 -31.66
CA PRO A 276 -10.39 -19.02 -32.82
C PRO A 276 -10.17 -18.25 -34.12
N LYS A 277 -10.00 -18.97 -35.23
CA LYS A 277 -9.94 -18.36 -36.56
C LYS A 277 -11.33 -17.90 -37.01
N ASP A 278 -11.35 -17.02 -38.02
CA ASP A 278 -12.56 -16.61 -38.76
C ASP A 278 -13.66 -15.92 -37.93
N ILE A 279 -13.30 -15.32 -36.78
CA ILE A 279 -14.20 -14.47 -35.98
C ILE A 279 -13.99 -13.01 -36.35
N THR A 280 -15.09 -12.25 -36.39
CA THR A 280 -15.07 -10.78 -36.41
C THR A 280 -15.62 -10.21 -35.11
N ILE A 281 -14.90 -9.27 -34.51
CA ILE A 281 -15.29 -8.52 -33.31
C ILE A 281 -15.58 -7.08 -33.73
N ASN A 282 -16.82 -6.63 -33.54
CA ASN A 282 -17.23 -5.26 -33.80
C ASN A 282 -17.54 -4.55 -32.49
N THR A 283 -16.91 -3.40 -32.24
CA THR A 283 -17.15 -2.64 -31.02
C THR A 283 -17.45 -1.17 -31.32
N SER A 284 -18.39 -0.61 -30.56
CA SER A 284 -18.80 0.78 -30.69
C SER A 284 -19.11 1.39 -29.33
N GLY A 285 -18.91 2.70 -29.19
CA GLY A 285 -19.00 3.41 -27.92
C GLY A 285 -17.63 3.78 -27.36
N GLN A 286 -17.61 4.83 -26.54
CA GLN A 286 -16.37 5.36 -25.96
C GLN A 286 -15.72 4.34 -25.01
N SER A 287 -14.41 4.15 -25.13
CA SER A 287 -13.61 3.22 -24.30
C SER A 287 -14.10 1.76 -24.31
N VAL A 288 -14.80 1.33 -25.38
CA VAL A 288 -15.17 -0.08 -25.58
C VAL A 288 -14.07 -0.75 -26.39
N HIS A 289 -13.29 -1.63 -25.77
CA HIS A 289 -12.17 -2.31 -26.43
C HIS A 289 -12.62 -3.52 -27.25
N GLY A 290 -11.84 -3.96 -28.24
CA GLY A 290 -12.13 -5.19 -28.97
C GLY A 290 -11.88 -6.43 -28.11
N ILE A 291 -10.60 -6.66 -27.81
CA ILE A 291 -10.13 -7.73 -26.91
C ILE A 291 -9.37 -7.06 -25.77
N PHE A 292 -9.72 -7.39 -24.53
CA PHE A 292 -8.99 -6.98 -23.33
C PHE A 292 -8.64 -8.21 -22.49
N VAL A 293 -7.36 -8.43 -22.27
CA VAL A 293 -6.83 -9.53 -21.44
C VAL A 293 -5.97 -8.95 -20.34
N GLN A 294 -6.28 -9.29 -19.09
CA GLN A 294 -5.60 -8.70 -17.93
C GLN A 294 -5.19 -9.73 -16.89
N SER A 295 -3.99 -9.60 -16.36
CA SER A 295 -3.63 -10.16 -15.06
C SER A 295 -3.28 -9.05 -14.09
N ALA A 296 -3.80 -9.10 -12.87
CA ALA A 296 -3.52 -8.09 -11.86
C ALA A 296 -3.37 -8.73 -10.49
N ALA A 297 -2.34 -8.36 -9.74
CA ALA A 297 -2.27 -8.75 -8.33
C ALA A 297 -3.21 -7.88 -7.47
N GLY A 298 -3.55 -8.38 -6.28
CA GLY A 298 -4.25 -7.59 -5.27
C GLY A 298 -3.35 -6.53 -4.63
N LYS A 299 -3.92 -5.74 -3.73
CA LYS A 299 -3.18 -4.77 -2.91
C LYS A 299 -2.81 -5.34 -1.56
N GLY A 300 -1.66 -4.92 -1.01
CA GLY A 300 -1.29 -5.22 0.36
C GLY A 300 -2.22 -4.51 1.34
N GLY A 301 -2.56 -5.16 2.46
CA GLY A 301 -3.36 -4.54 3.50
C GLY A 301 -2.61 -3.44 4.24
N LYS A 302 -3.30 -2.48 4.84
CA LYS A 302 -2.65 -1.45 5.67
C LYS A 302 -2.26 -2.00 7.03
N GLY A 303 -1.17 -1.49 7.60
CA GLY A 303 -0.80 -1.75 8.99
C GLY A 303 -1.70 -1.04 9.99
N GLY A 304 -1.95 -1.67 11.14
CA GLY A 304 -2.78 -1.12 12.20
C GLY A 304 -2.08 0.00 12.98
N ASN A 305 -2.84 0.95 13.50
CA ASN A 305 -2.29 2.07 14.27
C ASN A 305 -2.00 1.69 15.72
N SER A 306 -1.17 2.47 16.40
CA SER A 306 -0.86 2.36 17.83
C SER A 306 -1.08 3.69 18.55
N THR A 307 -1.74 3.66 19.70
CA THR A 307 -1.89 4.83 20.59
C THR A 307 -1.63 4.46 22.05
N ALA A 308 -0.62 5.08 22.67
CA ALA A 308 -0.24 4.90 24.07
C ALA A 308 -0.03 3.43 24.45
N THR A 309 0.81 2.74 23.66
CA THR A 309 1.09 1.31 23.79
C THR A 309 2.58 1.04 24.03
N THR A 310 2.92 -0.20 24.41
CA THR A 310 4.32 -0.64 24.50
C THR A 310 4.94 -0.99 23.14
N GLY A 311 4.13 -1.08 22.07
CA GLY A 311 4.57 -1.45 20.72
C GLY A 311 4.23 -0.41 19.64
N GLY A 312 4.78 -0.62 18.44
CA GLY A 312 4.73 0.36 17.36
C GLY A 312 3.49 0.25 16.47
N GLY A 313 3.40 1.09 15.44
CA GLY A 313 2.44 0.88 14.36
C GLY A 313 2.75 -0.42 13.60
N GLY A 314 1.73 -1.05 13.03
CA GLY A 314 1.90 -2.25 12.22
C GLY A 314 2.50 -1.93 10.85
N ALA A 315 3.32 -2.82 10.30
CA ALA A 315 3.81 -2.67 8.92
C ALA A 315 2.68 -2.81 7.89
N GLY A 316 2.89 -2.27 6.70
CA GLY A 316 2.09 -2.63 5.53
C GLY A 316 2.08 -4.14 5.26
N GLY A 317 1.06 -4.59 4.56
CA GLY A 317 0.99 -5.93 3.99
C GLY A 317 1.81 -6.01 2.71
N ASP A 318 2.56 -7.10 2.56
CA ASP A 318 3.33 -7.36 1.35
C ASP A 318 2.42 -7.51 0.13
N THR A 319 2.99 -7.28 -1.05
CA THR A 319 2.27 -7.44 -2.31
C THR A 319 2.64 -8.73 -2.99
N SER A 320 1.95 -9.01 -4.08
CA SER A 320 2.23 -10.12 -4.96
C SER A 320 2.41 -9.63 -6.40
N LYS A 321 3.00 -10.48 -7.23
CA LYS A 321 3.26 -10.19 -8.64
C LYS A 321 1.98 -10.31 -9.47
N GLY A 322 1.90 -9.51 -10.54
CA GLY A 322 0.97 -9.78 -11.64
C GLY A 322 1.34 -11.09 -12.33
N GLY A 323 0.35 -11.82 -12.82
CA GLY A 323 0.57 -13.05 -13.58
C GLY A 323 0.99 -12.75 -15.02
N SER A 324 1.53 -13.75 -15.71
CA SER A 324 1.86 -13.63 -17.12
C SER A 324 0.59 -13.59 -17.98
N VAL A 325 0.59 -12.75 -19.00
CA VAL A 325 -0.48 -12.69 -20.01
C VAL A 325 0.07 -13.15 -21.35
N THR A 326 -0.57 -14.17 -21.93
CA THR A 326 -0.30 -14.63 -23.29
C THR A 326 -1.57 -14.51 -24.12
N LEU A 327 -1.53 -13.75 -25.21
CA LEU A 327 -2.63 -13.62 -26.15
C LEU A 327 -2.17 -13.93 -27.56
N ASN A 328 -2.79 -14.93 -28.18
CA ASN A 328 -2.62 -15.29 -29.59
C ASN A 328 -3.93 -15.05 -30.33
N THR A 329 -3.90 -14.28 -31.41
CA THR A 329 -5.13 -13.98 -32.14
C THR A 329 -4.92 -13.77 -33.63
N SER A 330 -5.80 -14.37 -34.42
CA SER A 330 -5.88 -14.22 -35.88
C SER A 330 -7.22 -13.63 -36.32
N VAL A 331 -7.98 -13.03 -35.41
CA VAL A 331 -9.35 -12.52 -35.68
C VAL A 331 -9.33 -11.12 -36.27
N ASN A 332 -10.45 -10.73 -36.86
CA ASN A 332 -10.67 -9.36 -37.32
C ASN A 332 -11.33 -8.54 -36.20
N VAL A 333 -10.74 -7.40 -35.84
CA VAL A 333 -11.25 -6.51 -34.80
C VAL A 333 -11.51 -5.14 -35.40
N TYR A 334 -12.74 -4.63 -35.24
CA TYR A 334 -13.15 -3.29 -35.65
C TYR A 334 -13.65 -2.53 -34.42
N THR A 335 -13.06 -1.37 -34.14
CA THR A 335 -13.47 -0.50 -33.03
C THR A 335 -13.74 0.92 -33.53
N ALA A 336 -14.90 1.49 -33.17
CA ALA A 336 -15.32 2.80 -33.70
C ALA A 336 -15.29 3.94 -32.67
N GLY A 337 -15.16 3.64 -31.37
CA GLY A 337 -15.21 4.63 -30.30
C GLY A 337 -13.89 5.38 -30.08
N ASN A 338 -13.97 6.59 -29.52
CA ASN A 338 -12.82 7.29 -28.95
C ASN A 338 -12.26 6.52 -27.74
N ASP A 339 -10.96 6.62 -27.50
CA ASP A 339 -10.24 5.94 -26.41
C ASP A 339 -10.38 4.39 -26.43
N ALA A 340 -10.90 3.83 -27.53
CA ALA A 340 -11.08 2.39 -27.71
C ALA A 340 -9.78 1.75 -28.17
N ILE A 341 -9.46 0.57 -27.66
CA ILE A 341 -8.27 -0.17 -28.08
C ILE A 341 -8.74 -1.42 -28.80
N GLY A 342 -8.17 -1.70 -29.97
CA GLY A 342 -8.49 -2.92 -30.72
C GLY A 342 -8.17 -4.15 -29.88
N ILE A 343 -6.90 -4.32 -29.52
CA ILE A 343 -6.43 -5.42 -28.69
C ILE A 343 -5.58 -4.87 -27.56
N PHE A 344 -5.93 -5.20 -26.32
CA PHE A 344 -5.21 -4.77 -25.13
C PHE A 344 -4.85 -5.98 -24.26
N ALA A 345 -3.56 -6.20 -24.04
CA ALA A 345 -3.03 -7.19 -23.11
C ALA A 345 -2.25 -6.48 -21.99
N GLN A 346 -2.59 -6.75 -20.73
CA GLN A 346 -2.02 -6.04 -19.58
C GLN A 346 -1.65 -6.97 -18.43
N SER A 347 -0.46 -6.81 -17.85
CA SER A 347 -0.13 -7.37 -16.55
C SER A 347 0.23 -6.27 -15.55
N THR A 348 -0.31 -6.37 -14.33
CA THR A 348 -0.18 -5.33 -13.29
C THR A 348 0.24 -5.94 -11.96
N GLY A 349 1.33 -5.43 -11.39
CA GLY A 349 1.76 -5.77 -10.03
C GLY A 349 0.90 -5.11 -8.94
N GLY A 350 0.92 -5.68 -7.74
CA GLY A 350 0.12 -5.21 -6.61
C GLY A 350 0.70 -3.98 -5.92
N ALA A 351 -0.14 -3.08 -5.42
CA ALA A 351 0.32 -1.91 -4.66
C ALA A 351 0.63 -2.26 -3.20
N GLY A 352 1.76 -1.77 -2.68
CA GLY A 352 2.25 -1.95 -1.31
C GLY A 352 1.25 -1.50 -0.26
N GLY A 353 1.15 -2.25 0.85
CA GLY A 353 0.42 -1.79 2.03
C GLY A 353 1.14 -0.63 2.71
N ASP A 354 0.39 0.38 3.17
CA ASP A 354 0.93 1.47 3.97
C ASP A 354 1.16 1.02 5.42
N GLY A 355 2.20 1.54 6.06
CA GLY A 355 2.46 1.35 7.48
C GLY A 355 1.50 2.12 8.38
N GLY A 356 1.19 1.54 9.54
CA GLY A 356 0.34 2.14 10.57
C GLY A 356 1.06 3.21 11.37
N ASN A 357 0.31 4.17 11.89
CA ASN A 357 0.84 5.25 12.71
C ASN A 357 1.06 4.83 14.17
N SER A 358 1.92 5.55 14.90
CA SER A 358 2.17 5.36 16.33
C SER A 358 2.14 6.69 17.06
N TYR A 359 1.32 6.82 18.12
CA TYR A 359 1.18 8.04 18.93
C TYR A 359 1.37 7.75 20.42
N LEU A 360 2.16 8.56 21.13
CA LEU A 360 2.40 8.45 22.58
C LEU A 360 2.96 7.08 23.02
N SER A 361 3.49 6.28 22.09
CA SER A 361 4.12 5.00 22.35
C SER A 361 5.64 5.16 22.47
N ILE A 362 6.28 4.19 23.12
CA ILE A 362 7.75 4.15 23.27
C ILE A 362 8.49 3.68 22.00
N THR A 363 7.77 3.38 20.92
CA THR A 363 8.28 2.82 19.66
C THR A 363 7.67 3.53 18.44
N GLY A 364 8.30 3.37 17.26
CA GLY A 364 7.91 4.01 16.00
C GLY A 364 6.61 3.49 15.37
N GLY A 365 6.15 4.13 14.30
CA GLY A 365 5.10 3.61 13.39
C GLY A 365 5.56 2.35 12.63
N GLY A 366 4.77 1.89 11.67
CA GLY A 366 5.15 0.79 10.78
C GLY A 366 5.76 1.27 9.47
N GLY A 367 6.62 0.46 8.85
CA GLY A 367 7.12 0.70 7.49
C GLY A 367 6.08 0.38 6.41
N GLY A 368 6.24 0.98 5.23
CA GLY A 368 5.49 0.61 4.02
C GLY A 368 6.07 -0.64 3.36
N SER A 369 5.22 -1.42 2.68
CA SER A 369 5.64 -2.64 1.98
C SER A 369 6.02 -2.41 0.52
N TYR A 370 6.80 -3.33 -0.05
CA TYR A 370 7.20 -3.29 -1.45
C TYR A 370 6.01 -3.45 -2.41
N GLY A 371 6.05 -2.74 -3.54
CA GLY A 371 5.16 -2.97 -4.68
C GLY A 371 5.50 -4.25 -5.42
N GLY A 372 4.49 -4.88 -6.02
CA GLY A 372 4.61 -6.17 -6.69
C GLY A 372 5.11 -6.00 -8.11
N ASP A 373 5.88 -6.94 -8.62
CA ASP A 373 6.31 -6.88 -10.02
C ASP A 373 5.12 -7.09 -10.98
N GLY A 374 5.13 -6.43 -12.14
CA GLY A 374 4.29 -6.79 -13.27
C GLY A 374 4.75 -8.12 -13.88
N GLY A 375 3.81 -8.89 -14.42
CA GLY A 375 4.10 -10.13 -15.13
C GLY A 375 4.54 -9.88 -16.57
N SER A 376 5.10 -10.89 -17.23
CA SER A 376 5.43 -10.80 -18.66
C SER A 376 4.16 -10.74 -19.52
N VAL A 377 4.17 -9.94 -20.57
CA VAL A 377 3.10 -9.88 -21.56
C VAL A 377 3.62 -10.31 -22.92
N THR A 378 3.02 -11.35 -23.49
CA THR A 378 3.32 -11.85 -24.83
C THR A 378 2.06 -11.78 -25.69
N LEU A 379 2.12 -10.99 -26.75
CA LEU A 379 1.00 -10.75 -27.64
C LEU A 379 1.42 -11.04 -29.08
N ARG A 380 0.69 -11.93 -29.75
CA ARG A 380 0.88 -12.22 -31.18
C ARG A 380 -0.43 -11.99 -31.92
N GLN A 381 -0.37 -11.11 -32.90
CA GLN A 381 -1.50 -10.68 -33.71
C GLN A 381 -1.25 -11.05 -35.17
N ASP A 382 -2.04 -11.98 -35.71
CA ASP A 382 -1.98 -12.41 -37.12
C ASP A 382 -3.17 -11.91 -37.95
N GLY A 383 -4.20 -11.37 -37.29
CA GLY A 383 -5.46 -10.97 -37.91
C GLY A 383 -5.45 -9.54 -38.47
N SER A 384 -6.63 -8.92 -38.55
CA SER A 384 -6.78 -7.50 -38.89
C SER A 384 -7.31 -6.71 -37.71
N VAL A 385 -6.73 -5.55 -37.41
CA VAL A 385 -7.22 -4.64 -36.37
C VAL A 385 -7.46 -3.27 -36.99
N GLN A 386 -8.68 -2.75 -36.87
CA GLN A 386 -9.03 -1.41 -37.32
C GLN A 386 -9.65 -0.59 -36.19
N THR A 387 -9.14 0.62 -35.97
CA THR A 387 -9.68 1.56 -34.98
C THR A 387 -9.97 2.93 -35.61
N GLY A 388 -11.16 3.47 -35.31
CA GLY A 388 -11.68 4.68 -35.96
C GLY A 388 -11.66 5.95 -35.10
N GLY A 389 -11.75 5.84 -33.77
CA GLY A 389 -11.86 6.99 -32.87
C GLY A 389 -10.53 7.70 -32.58
N SER A 390 -10.61 8.91 -32.02
CA SER A 390 -9.42 9.63 -31.52
C SER A 390 -8.86 8.94 -30.27
N TYR A 391 -7.53 8.93 -30.13
CA TYR A 391 -6.80 8.18 -29.11
C TYR A 391 -7.16 6.68 -29.06
N ALA A 392 -7.71 6.15 -30.16
CA ALA A 392 -8.09 4.75 -30.27
C ALA A 392 -6.90 3.93 -30.80
N HIS A 393 -6.12 3.34 -29.90
CA HIS A 393 -4.94 2.54 -30.26
C HIS A 393 -5.31 1.20 -30.93
N GLY A 394 -4.48 0.73 -31.85
CA GLY A 394 -4.68 -0.57 -32.52
C GLY A 394 -4.45 -1.72 -31.56
N VAL A 395 -3.19 -1.96 -31.23
CA VAL A 395 -2.73 -3.06 -30.39
C VAL A 395 -1.85 -2.52 -29.26
N LEU A 396 -2.20 -2.79 -28.02
CA LEU A 396 -1.46 -2.42 -26.82
C LEU A 396 -1.06 -3.66 -26.00
N ALA A 397 0.23 -3.84 -25.76
CA ALA A 397 0.77 -4.79 -24.80
C ALA A 397 1.48 -4.03 -23.67
N GLN A 398 1.10 -4.26 -22.42
CA GLN A 398 1.57 -3.46 -21.30
C GLN A 398 1.89 -4.27 -20.05
N SER A 399 3.07 -4.07 -19.47
CA SER A 399 3.39 -4.57 -18.13
C SER A 399 3.70 -3.42 -17.18
N ILE A 400 3.07 -3.41 -16.01
CA ILE A 400 3.24 -2.35 -15.01
C ILE A 400 3.59 -2.97 -13.66
N GLY A 401 4.67 -2.50 -13.05
CA GLY A 401 5.00 -2.78 -11.66
C GLY A 401 4.11 -1.98 -10.69
N GLY A 402 3.76 -2.58 -9.56
CA GLY A 402 2.96 -1.93 -8.52
C GLY A 402 3.76 -0.90 -7.73
N SER A 403 3.09 0.11 -7.19
CA SER A 403 3.74 1.12 -6.33
C SER A 403 4.12 0.54 -4.96
N GLY A 404 5.19 1.06 -4.36
CA GLY A 404 5.50 0.81 -2.95
C GLY A 404 4.50 1.48 -2.00
N GLY A 405 4.39 0.95 -0.79
CA GLY A 405 3.57 1.49 0.30
C GLY A 405 4.31 2.57 1.09
N HIS A 406 3.56 3.45 1.74
CA HIS A 406 4.12 4.59 2.48
C HIS A 406 4.43 4.18 3.92
N GLY A 407 5.47 4.76 4.51
CA GLY A 407 5.80 4.60 5.93
C GLY A 407 4.81 5.33 6.83
N GLY A 408 4.48 4.74 7.98
CA GLY A 408 3.60 5.31 8.99
C GLY A 408 4.27 6.39 9.83
N THR A 409 3.46 7.33 10.35
CA THR A 409 3.90 8.43 11.21
C THR A 409 4.20 7.94 12.64
N SER A 410 5.23 8.47 13.27
CA SER A 410 5.56 8.23 14.68
C SER A 410 5.57 9.53 15.49
N GLY A 411 4.81 9.57 16.59
CA GLY A 411 4.71 10.68 17.54
C GLY A 411 5.05 10.22 18.96
N GLY A 412 6.31 9.88 19.22
CA GLY A 412 6.80 9.36 20.50
C GLY A 412 7.21 10.47 21.48
N THR A 413 7.15 10.23 22.79
CA THR A 413 7.48 11.24 23.82
C THR A 413 8.98 11.44 24.05
N ILE A 414 9.84 10.46 23.74
CA ILE A 414 11.29 10.53 24.01
C ILE A 414 12.13 10.29 22.74
N VAL A 415 11.94 9.16 22.05
CA VAL A 415 12.61 8.84 20.78
C VAL A 415 11.56 8.47 19.72
N SER A 416 11.71 9.01 18.52
CA SER A 416 10.89 8.66 17.35
C SER A 416 11.81 8.26 16.18
N LEU A 417 11.49 7.13 15.56
CA LEU A 417 12.08 6.67 14.31
C LEU A 417 11.08 6.98 13.19
N GLY A 418 11.53 7.69 12.15
CA GLY A 418 10.82 7.72 10.88
C GLY A 418 10.82 6.31 10.28
N ASN A 419 9.71 5.89 9.68
CA ASN A 419 9.59 4.58 9.05
C ASN A 419 9.70 4.70 7.54
N ASP A 420 10.44 3.79 6.90
CA ASP A 420 10.72 3.91 5.48
C ASP A 420 9.49 3.55 4.62
N GLY A 421 9.45 4.14 3.41
CA GLY A 421 8.55 3.72 2.35
C GLY A 421 9.08 2.47 1.64
N GLY A 422 8.18 1.64 1.12
CA GLY A 422 8.54 0.45 0.35
C GLY A 422 8.98 0.79 -1.08
N ALA A 423 9.87 0.01 -1.69
CA ALA A 423 10.22 0.22 -3.09
C ALA A 423 9.08 -0.18 -4.04
N GLY A 424 9.05 0.42 -5.24
CA GLY A 424 8.14 0.02 -6.32
C GLY A 424 8.54 -1.32 -6.93
N GLY A 425 7.56 -2.05 -7.46
CA GLY A 425 7.77 -3.30 -8.18
C GLY A 425 8.27 -3.06 -9.60
N ASN A 426 8.98 -4.02 -10.18
CA ASN A 426 9.49 -3.91 -11.54
C ASN A 426 8.38 -4.15 -12.57
N GLY A 427 8.44 -3.50 -13.72
CA GLY A 427 7.67 -3.90 -14.90
C GLY A 427 8.20 -5.23 -15.44
N GLY A 428 7.31 -6.05 -15.99
CA GLY A 428 7.67 -7.30 -16.65
C GLY A 428 8.11 -7.08 -18.10
N ASN A 429 8.71 -8.10 -18.70
CA ASN A 429 9.07 -8.07 -20.12
C ASN A 429 7.81 -8.04 -21.00
N VAL A 430 7.86 -7.28 -22.08
CA VAL A 430 6.78 -7.21 -23.08
C VAL A 430 7.31 -7.65 -24.43
N SER A 431 6.60 -8.59 -25.06
CA SER A 431 6.84 -9.06 -26.43
C SER A 431 5.58 -8.89 -27.25
N LEU A 432 5.63 -8.08 -28.29
CA LEU A 432 4.54 -7.85 -29.24
C LEU A 432 4.98 -8.24 -30.65
N THR A 433 4.28 -9.20 -31.26
CA THR A 433 4.51 -9.62 -32.64
C THR A 433 3.31 -9.31 -33.51
N ALA A 434 3.52 -8.51 -34.56
CA ALA A 434 2.62 -8.43 -35.71
C ALA A 434 3.07 -9.51 -36.70
N GLY A 435 2.27 -10.57 -36.81
CA GLY A 435 2.58 -11.77 -37.58
C GLY A 435 2.48 -11.54 -39.09
N SER A 436 3.09 -12.44 -39.86
CA SER A 436 3.09 -12.34 -41.33
C SER A 436 1.69 -12.21 -41.91
N GLY A 437 1.46 -11.16 -42.72
CA GLY A 437 0.16 -10.89 -43.36
C GLY A 437 -0.88 -10.21 -42.47
N SER A 438 -0.54 -9.90 -41.20
CA SER A 438 -1.43 -9.16 -40.32
C SER A 438 -1.60 -7.70 -40.75
N GLN A 439 -2.71 -7.07 -40.37
CA GLN A 439 -2.94 -5.65 -40.62
C GLN A 439 -3.37 -4.92 -39.36
N THR A 440 -2.81 -3.74 -39.13
CA THR A 440 -3.26 -2.81 -38.08
C THR A 440 -3.47 -1.44 -38.71
N VAL A 441 -4.69 -0.91 -38.65
CA VAL A 441 -5.08 0.38 -39.22
C VAL A 441 -5.73 1.24 -38.15
N THR A 442 -5.16 2.41 -37.85
CA THR A 442 -5.78 3.40 -36.95
C THR A 442 -6.02 4.70 -37.69
N VAL A 443 -7.18 5.32 -37.53
CA VAL A 443 -7.57 6.51 -38.31
C VAL A 443 -7.59 7.79 -37.48
N GLY A 444 -7.90 7.69 -36.18
CA GLY A 444 -8.04 8.87 -35.33
C GLY A 444 -6.73 9.55 -34.91
N ASP A 445 -6.85 10.80 -34.51
CA ASP A 445 -5.75 11.64 -34.02
C ASP A 445 -5.21 11.10 -32.68
N GLY A 446 -3.89 11.19 -32.47
CA GLY A 446 -3.21 10.74 -31.25
C GLY A 446 -3.21 9.22 -31.02
N SER A 447 -3.74 8.44 -31.97
CA SER A 447 -3.75 6.98 -31.90
C SER A 447 -2.36 6.38 -32.17
N VAL A 448 -2.14 5.17 -31.67
CA VAL A 448 -0.92 4.41 -31.96
C VAL A 448 -1.32 3.08 -32.60
N GLY A 449 -0.63 2.68 -33.67
CA GLY A 449 -0.87 1.40 -34.33
C GLY A 449 -0.54 0.23 -33.41
N LEU A 450 0.76 0.02 -33.17
CA LEU A 450 1.29 -0.97 -32.25
C LEU A 450 1.99 -0.28 -31.08
N PHE A 451 1.57 -0.58 -29.86
CA PHE A 451 2.15 -0.01 -28.64
C PHE A 451 2.57 -1.13 -27.69
N ALA A 452 3.87 -1.22 -27.39
CA ALA A 452 4.41 -2.11 -26.39
C ALA A 452 5.06 -1.29 -25.26
N GLN A 453 4.68 -1.53 -24.01
CA GLN A 453 5.15 -0.72 -22.89
C GLN A 453 5.45 -1.54 -21.63
N SER A 454 6.64 -1.36 -21.07
CA SER A 454 6.95 -1.85 -19.72
C SER A 454 7.26 -0.68 -18.80
N VAL A 455 6.61 -0.62 -17.64
CA VAL A 455 6.75 0.47 -16.67
C VAL A 455 7.03 -0.10 -15.28
N GLY A 456 8.11 0.35 -14.65
CA GLY A 456 8.36 0.11 -13.24
C GLY A 456 7.46 0.94 -12.34
N GLY A 457 7.06 0.39 -11.20
CA GLY A 457 6.24 1.09 -10.20
C GLY A 457 7.02 2.17 -9.44
N GLY A 458 6.32 3.17 -8.93
CA GLY A 458 6.94 4.20 -8.08
C GLY A 458 7.27 3.69 -6.68
N GLY A 459 8.32 4.22 -6.06
CA GLY A 459 8.61 4.01 -4.64
C GLY A 459 7.63 4.74 -3.73
N GLY A 460 7.36 4.19 -2.53
CA GLY A 460 6.53 4.82 -1.52
C GLY A 460 7.27 5.88 -0.70
N ASP A 461 6.55 6.79 -0.07
CA ASP A 461 7.17 7.83 0.75
C ASP A 461 7.51 7.33 2.17
N GLY A 462 8.56 7.90 2.77
CA GLY A 462 8.89 7.70 4.17
C GLY A 462 7.93 8.41 5.11
N GLY A 463 7.69 7.82 6.28
CA GLY A 463 6.83 8.35 7.35
C GLY A 463 7.46 9.47 8.16
N THR A 464 6.63 10.27 8.84
CA THR A 464 7.09 11.41 9.66
C THR A 464 7.46 10.98 11.08
N GLY A 465 8.50 11.57 11.67
CA GLY A 465 8.90 11.34 13.06
C GLY A 465 8.87 12.62 13.93
N VAL A 466 8.13 12.58 15.05
CA VAL A 466 8.01 13.67 16.03
C VAL A 466 8.36 13.14 17.42
N ALA A 467 9.41 13.68 18.05
CA ALA A 467 9.81 13.37 19.45
C ALA A 467 10.82 14.37 20.03
N ILE A 468 11.29 14.16 21.26
CA ILE A 468 12.45 14.88 21.81
C ILE A 468 13.68 14.61 20.92
N VAL A 469 13.98 13.33 20.61
CA VAL A 469 14.97 12.93 19.61
C VAL A 469 14.27 12.24 18.44
N ALA A 470 14.36 12.81 17.23
CA ALA A 470 13.72 12.28 16.04
C ALA A 470 14.74 11.94 14.95
N PHE A 471 14.58 10.76 14.35
CA PHE A 471 15.29 10.32 13.14
C PHE A 471 14.37 10.41 11.93
N GLY A 472 14.93 10.74 10.77
CA GLY A 472 14.19 10.78 9.51
C GLY A 472 13.99 9.41 8.89
N SER A 473 13.09 9.33 7.92
CA SER A 473 12.81 8.14 7.13
C SER A 473 13.23 8.30 5.67
N THR A 474 13.55 7.19 5.03
CA THR A 474 13.85 7.15 3.60
C THR A 474 12.59 6.83 2.80
N GLY A 475 12.45 7.42 1.61
CA GLY A 475 11.49 6.92 0.62
C GLY A 475 11.97 5.59 0.05
N GLY A 476 11.07 4.86 -0.62
CA GLY A 476 11.41 3.64 -1.35
C GLY A 476 11.97 3.96 -2.74
N SER A 477 12.78 3.06 -3.32
CA SER A 477 13.26 3.20 -4.70
C SER A 477 12.17 2.96 -5.73
N GLY A 478 12.31 3.51 -6.93
CA GLY A 478 11.47 3.13 -8.06
C GLY A 478 11.80 1.72 -8.55
N GLY A 479 10.81 1.03 -9.12
CA GLY A 479 10.99 -0.26 -9.78
C GLY A 479 11.56 -0.09 -11.18
N ASN A 480 12.28 -1.08 -11.70
CA ASN A 480 12.83 -1.04 -13.05
C ASN A 480 11.74 -1.31 -14.09
N GLY A 481 11.85 -0.71 -15.28
CA GLY A 481 11.13 -1.15 -16.47
C GLY A 481 11.71 -2.45 -17.00
N GLY A 482 10.87 -3.31 -17.57
CA GLY A 482 11.27 -4.55 -18.23
C GLY A 482 11.73 -4.32 -19.67
N ASN A 483 12.29 -5.36 -20.29
CA ASN A 483 12.66 -5.31 -21.71
C ASN A 483 11.41 -5.28 -22.58
N VAL A 484 11.46 -4.52 -23.67
CA VAL A 484 10.38 -4.43 -24.65
C VAL A 484 10.89 -4.88 -26.01
N ALA A 485 10.30 -5.92 -26.56
CA ALA A 485 10.57 -6.41 -27.91
C ALA A 485 9.30 -6.26 -28.75
N LEU A 486 9.42 -5.60 -29.90
CA LEU A 486 8.35 -5.48 -30.87
C LEU A 486 8.87 -5.93 -32.23
N ASN A 487 8.26 -7.00 -32.75
CA ASN A 487 8.62 -7.62 -34.01
C ASN A 487 7.49 -7.44 -35.05
N ILE A 488 7.82 -6.92 -36.22
CA ILE A 488 6.89 -6.75 -37.34
C ILE A 488 7.40 -7.64 -38.47
N GLU A 489 6.73 -8.76 -38.66
CA GLU A 489 7.16 -9.79 -39.61
C GLU A 489 6.94 -9.36 -41.07
N ASP A 490 7.55 -10.12 -41.98
CA ASP A 490 7.37 -9.92 -43.42
C ASP A 490 5.89 -9.99 -43.81
N GLY A 491 5.45 -9.08 -44.68
CA GLY A 491 4.07 -8.97 -45.12
C GLY A 491 3.08 -8.40 -44.09
N ALA A 492 3.49 -8.12 -42.84
CA ALA A 492 2.65 -7.38 -41.89
C ALA A 492 2.53 -5.90 -42.30
N ILE A 493 1.36 -5.29 -42.08
CA ILE A 493 1.08 -3.88 -42.41
C ILE A 493 0.62 -3.12 -41.16
N VAL A 494 1.28 -2.01 -40.86
CA VAL A 494 0.87 -1.07 -39.81
C VAL A 494 0.64 0.31 -40.43
N GLN A 495 -0.58 0.82 -40.35
CA GLN A 495 -0.98 2.09 -40.93
C GLN A 495 -1.66 3.02 -39.91
N THR A 496 -1.22 4.27 -39.86
CA THR A 496 -1.86 5.32 -39.04
C THR A 496 -2.25 6.54 -39.87
N GLY A 497 -3.49 6.98 -39.67
CA GLY A 497 -4.14 8.03 -40.45
C GLY A 497 -4.10 9.41 -39.81
N GLY A 498 -4.28 9.48 -38.50
CA GLY A 498 -4.50 10.72 -37.74
C GLY A 498 -3.25 11.56 -37.50
N ASN A 499 -3.46 12.80 -37.08
CA ASN A 499 -2.39 13.71 -36.68
C ASN A 499 -1.76 13.24 -35.36
N SER A 500 -0.44 13.40 -35.24
CA SER A 500 0.35 12.93 -34.10
C SER A 500 0.12 11.45 -33.76
N ALA A 501 -0.22 10.64 -34.77
CA ALA A 501 -0.53 9.22 -34.60
C ALA A 501 0.67 8.35 -34.98
N ASP A 502 1.37 7.80 -33.99
CA ASP A 502 2.56 6.98 -34.25
C ASP A 502 2.18 5.59 -34.77
N ALA A 503 2.86 5.08 -35.78
CA ALA A 503 2.58 3.72 -36.23
C ALA A 503 3.02 2.68 -35.20
N VAL A 504 4.22 2.84 -34.65
CA VAL A 504 4.80 1.89 -33.70
C VAL A 504 5.47 2.65 -32.57
N LEU A 505 5.10 2.32 -31.34
CA LEU A 505 5.72 2.82 -30.12
C LEU A 505 6.14 1.63 -29.25
N ALA A 506 7.43 1.55 -28.92
CA ALA A 506 7.96 0.63 -27.94
C ALA A 506 8.66 1.42 -26.84
N GLN A 507 8.25 1.22 -25.59
CA GLN A 507 8.73 2.04 -24.48
C GLN A 507 8.99 1.23 -23.22
N SER A 508 10.21 1.33 -22.70
CA SER A 508 10.54 0.89 -21.35
C SER A 508 10.78 2.10 -20.45
N VAL A 509 10.14 2.13 -19.29
CA VAL A 509 10.24 3.24 -18.34
C VAL A 509 10.55 2.72 -16.95
N GLY A 510 11.60 3.24 -16.33
CA GLY A 510 11.84 3.04 -14.91
C GLY A 510 10.91 3.88 -14.03
N GLY A 511 10.47 3.32 -12.91
CA GLY A 511 9.63 4.02 -11.94
C GLY A 511 10.38 5.12 -11.19
N GLY A 512 9.68 6.14 -10.71
CA GLY A 512 10.26 7.19 -9.87
C GLY A 512 10.57 6.71 -8.45
N GLY A 513 11.61 7.28 -7.82
CA GLY A 513 11.87 7.11 -6.38
C GLY A 513 10.85 7.86 -5.50
N GLY A 514 10.62 7.36 -4.29
CA GLY A 514 9.76 7.97 -3.27
C GLY A 514 10.45 9.11 -2.51
N THR A 515 9.68 9.85 -1.73
CA THR A 515 10.18 10.96 -0.92
C THR A 515 10.58 10.52 0.49
N GLY A 516 11.67 11.06 1.04
CA GLY A 516 12.03 10.86 2.45
C GLY A 516 11.11 11.66 3.38
N GLY A 517 10.88 11.16 4.60
CA GLY A 517 9.99 11.81 5.56
C GLY A 517 10.65 12.91 6.40
N ILE A 518 9.82 13.65 7.14
CA ILE A 518 10.22 14.81 7.94
C ILE A 518 10.51 14.40 9.40
N SER A 519 11.52 15.03 10.02
CA SER A 519 11.82 14.89 11.45
C SER A 519 11.68 16.20 12.23
N VAL A 520 10.96 16.16 13.36
CA VAL A 520 10.78 17.32 14.26
C VAL A 520 11.22 16.96 15.67
N GLY A 521 12.25 17.66 16.18
CA GLY A 521 12.81 17.52 17.52
C GLY A 521 12.26 18.54 18.54
N GLY A 522 11.88 18.10 19.74
CA GLY A 522 11.34 18.95 20.81
C GLY A 522 12.39 19.81 21.54
N ALA A 523 12.17 21.12 21.66
CA ALA A 523 13.16 22.12 22.10
C ALA A 523 13.58 22.11 23.60
N ALA A 524 13.05 21.23 24.45
CA ALA A 524 13.10 21.46 25.90
C ALA A 524 14.40 21.01 26.63
N LEU A 525 15.20 20.08 26.09
CA LEU A 525 16.34 19.49 26.83
C LEU A 525 17.63 19.31 26.01
N GLY A 526 17.74 19.95 24.84
CA GLY A 526 18.92 19.91 23.97
C GLY A 526 19.05 18.67 23.08
N PRO A 527 18.20 18.49 22.05
CA PRO A 527 18.26 17.32 21.18
C PRO A 527 18.87 17.57 19.81
N ALA A 528 19.61 16.57 19.31
CA ALA A 528 20.01 16.49 17.91
C ALA A 528 18.89 15.85 17.08
N THR A 529 18.61 16.43 15.91
CA THR A 529 17.81 15.83 14.84
C THR A 529 18.72 15.50 13.68
N LEU A 530 18.67 14.26 13.20
CA LEU A 530 19.36 13.90 11.96
C LEU A 530 18.33 13.94 10.83
N GLY A 531 18.63 14.69 9.77
CA GLY A 531 17.87 14.58 8.53
C GLY A 531 17.96 13.18 7.96
N ALA A 532 16.85 12.71 7.39
CA ALA A 532 16.80 11.41 6.75
C ALA A 532 17.70 11.39 5.51
N ASN A 533 18.33 10.25 5.21
CA ASN A 533 18.89 10.03 3.88
C ASN A 533 17.73 9.86 2.88
N GLY A 534 17.48 10.84 2.01
CA GLY A 534 16.47 10.75 0.95
C GLY A 534 16.87 9.84 -0.22
N THR A 535 17.67 8.81 0.02
CA THR A 535 18.53 8.21 -1.00
C THR A 535 17.90 7.02 -1.72
N SER A 536 16.62 7.11 -2.07
CA SER A 536 16.00 6.14 -2.96
C SER A 536 16.17 6.57 -4.43
N GLY A 537 16.86 5.73 -5.21
CA GLY A 537 17.06 5.99 -6.64
C GLY A 537 15.79 5.76 -7.47
N GLY A 538 15.76 6.35 -8.66
CA GLY A 538 14.82 5.99 -9.71
C GLY A 538 15.15 4.61 -10.30
N GLY A 539 14.13 3.92 -10.81
CA GLY A 539 14.31 2.64 -11.49
C GLY A 539 14.98 2.80 -12.85
N HIS A 540 15.71 1.79 -13.27
CA HIS A 540 16.30 1.70 -14.61
C HIS A 540 15.24 1.33 -15.64
N ALA A 541 15.36 1.82 -16.87
CA ALA A 541 14.60 1.25 -17.99
C ALA A 541 15.34 0.05 -18.59
N GLY A 542 14.57 -0.86 -19.20
CA GLY A 542 15.06 -2.03 -19.91
C GLY A 542 15.48 -1.73 -21.35
N VAL A 543 16.00 -2.74 -22.02
CA VAL A 543 16.34 -2.68 -23.45
C VAL A 543 15.05 -2.62 -24.27
N VAL A 544 15.04 -1.75 -25.29
CA VAL A 544 13.97 -1.67 -26.28
C VAL A 544 14.49 -2.14 -27.63
N THR A 545 13.87 -3.18 -28.17
CA THR A 545 14.20 -3.74 -29.49
C THR A 545 13.01 -3.62 -30.42
N LEU A 546 13.20 -2.93 -31.53
CA LEU A 546 12.26 -2.82 -32.63
C LEU A 546 12.84 -3.54 -33.85
N ASP A 547 12.18 -4.60 -34.30
CA ASP A 547 12.59 -5.37 -35.47
C ASP A 547 11.49 -5.29 -36.54
N SER A 548 11.82 -4.71 -37.70
CA SER A 548 10.85 -4.34 -38.73
C SER A 548 11.20 -4.93 -40.08
N ASN A 549 10.42 -5.92 -40.51
CA ASN A 549 10.44 -6.51 -41.84
C ASN A 549 9.11 -6.30 -42.61
N GLY A 550 8.11 -5.69 -41.99
CA GLY A 550 6.82 -5.37 -42.61
C GLY A 550 6.76 -3.95 -43.21
N THR A 551 5.55 -3.55 -43.59
CA THR A 551 5.25 -2.22 -44.17
C THR A 551 4.61 -1.30 -43.13
N ILE A 552 5.22 -0.13 -42.91
CA ILE A 552 4.81 0.86 -41.92
C ILE A 552 4.48 2.16 -42.64
N ILE A 553 3.25 2.66 -42.48
CA ILE A 553 2.75 3.85 -43.19
C ILE A 553 2.12 4.82 -42.21
N THR A 554 2.55 6.08 -42.23
CA THR A 554 1.84 7.18 -41.54
C THR A 554 1.42 8.26 -42.53
N THR A 555 0.20 8.80 -42.38
CA THR A 555 -0.32 9.84 -43.29
C THR A 555 -0.63 11.18 -42.63
N GLY A 556 -0.91 11.21 -41.32
CA GLY A 556 -1.22 12.45 -40.61
C GLY A 556 0.01 13.30 -40.28
N LYS A 557 -0.20 14.58 -39.96
CA LYS A 557 0.90 15.50 -39.61
C LYS A 557 1.54 15.12 -38.28
N ASN A 558 2.85 15.33 -38.15
CA ASN A 558 3.64 14.96 -36.96
C ASN A 558 3.53 13.48 -36.54
N ALA A 559 3.04 12.60 -37.43
CA ALA A 559 2.91 11.17 -37.18
C ALA A 559 4.26 10.47 -37.39
N ARG A 560 4.72 9.68 -36.41
CA ARG A 560 6.03 9.01 -36.49
C ARG A 560 5.89 7.54 -36.92
N GLY A 561 6.86 7.03 -37.66
CA GLY A 561 6.88 5.62 -38.11
C GLY A 561 7.22 4.68 -36.95
N LEU A 562 8.50 4.56 -36.63
CA LEU A 562 9.00 3.77 -35.50
C LEU A 562 9.46 4.69 -34.37
N VAL A 563 9.00 4.41 -33.15
CA VAL A 563 9.38 5.13 -31.94
C VAL A 563 9.86 4.13 -30.89
N GLY A 564 11.14 4.16 -30.54
CA GLY A 564 11.74 3.35 -29.47
C GLY A 564 12.26 4.24 -28.35
N GLN A 565 11.82 4.00 -27.12
CA GLN A 565 12.22 4.83 -25.98
C GLN A 565 12.55 4.01 -24.74
N SER A 566 13.78 4.13 -24.25
CA SER A 566 14.19 3.59 -22.96
C SER A 566 14.50 4.75 -22.01
N ILE A 567 13.65 4.94 -21.01
CA ILE A 567 13.68 6.14 -20.14
C ILE A 567 13.82 5.72 -18.69
N GLY A 568 14.98 5.99 -18.09
CA GLY A 568 15.17 5.77 -16.66
C GLY A 568 14.27 6.68 -15.82
N GLY A 569 13.87 6.19 -14.64
CA GLY A 569 13.00 6.90 -13.71
C GLY A 569 13.72 8.03 -12.98
N GLY A 570 12.96 9.03 -12.50
CA GLY A 570 13.51 10.10 -11.68
C GLY A 570 13.91 9.62 -10.27
N GLY A 571 14.94 10.24 -9.69
CA GLY A 571 15.37 9.97 -8.31
C GLY A 571 14.40 10.48 -7.25
N GLY A 572 14.44 9.89 -6.04
CA GLY A 572 13.63 10.29 -4.90
C GLY A 572 14.06 11.62 -4.28
N SER A 573 13.11 12.38 -3.74
CA SER A 573 13.43 13.63 -3.04
C SER A 573 13.67 13.37 -1.55
N ALA A 574 14.57 14.15 -0.94
CA ALA A 574 14.87 13.99 0.47
C ALA A 574 13.94 14.80 1.38
N GLY A 575 13.68 14.26 2.58
CA GLY A 575 12.88 14.92 3.62
C GLY A 575 13.67 15.98 4.40
N GLY A 576 12.96 16.90 5.07
CA GLY A 576 13.55 17.97 5.88
C GLY A 576 13.72 17.61 7.36
N SER A 577 14.64 18.30 8.06
CA SER A 577 14.87 18.16 9.51
C SER A 577 14.75 19.50 10.26
N THR A 578 14.16 19.48 11.47
CA THR A 578 14.04 20.66 12.34
C THR A 578 14.38 20.32 13.80
N GLY A 579 15.33 21.02 14.44
CA GLY A 579 15.80 20.72 15.81
C GLY A 579 16.93 21.63 16.34
N LEU A 580 17.54 21.35 17.50
CA LEU A 580 18.68 22.16 17.99
C LEU A 580 19.93 21.98 17.12
N VAL A 581 20.20 20.74 16.72
CA VAL A 581 21.16 20.36 15.67
C VAL A 581 20.36 19.73 14.53
N ALA A 582 20.51 20.23 13.30
CA ALA A 582 19.83 19.71 12.12
C ALA A 582 20.84 19.45 10.99
N LEU A 583 20.77 18.27 10.37
CA LEU A 583 21.55 17.92 9.18
C LEU A 583 20.62 17.96 7.96
N GLY A 584 21.07 18.61 6.88
CA GLY A 584 20.40 18.51 5.59
C GLY A 584 20.54 17.11 4.98
N SER A 585 19.76 16.84 3.94
CA SER A 585 19.69 15.53 3.28
C SER A 585 19.94 15.63 1.77
N SER A 586 20.46 14.58 1.14
CA SER A 586 20.67 14.51 -0.30
C SER A 586 19.54 13.75 -1.01
N GLY A 587 19.14 14.20 -2.20
CA GLY A 587 18.21 13.47 -3.05
C GLY A 587 18.82 12.19 -3.62
N GLY A 588 17.95 11.29 -4.10
CA GLY A 588 18.33 10.03 -4.74
C GLY A 588 18.84 10.22 -6.18
N ALA A 589 19.60 9.26 -6.69
CA ALA A 589 20.04 9.25 -8.08
C ALA A 589 18.88 8.95 -9.04
N GLY A 590 18.93 9.45 -10.27
CA GLY A 590 18.04 9.00 -11.35
C GLY A 590 18.42 7.59 -11.82
N GLY A 591 17.48 6.92 -12.50
CA GLY A 591 17.73 5.64 -13.15
C GLY A 591 18.35 5.81 -14.53
N ASN A 592 19.22 4.90 -14.94
CA ASN A 592 19.72 4.85 -16.32
C ASN A 592 18.63 4.45 -17.34
N GLY A 593 18.72 5.01 -18.55
CA GLY A 593 18.08 4.43 -19.73
C GLY A 593 18.84 3.17 -20.18
N GLY A 594 18.15 2.26 -20.85
CA GLY A 594 18.72 1.08 -21.49
C GLY A 594 18.98 1.31 -22.98
N ASP A 595 19.54 0.30 -23.65
CA ASP A 595 19.78 0.36 -25.10
C ASP A 595 18.45 0.44 -25.87
N VAL A 596 18.47 1.19 -26.98
CA VAL A 596 17.39 1.18 -27.98
C VAL A 596 17.97 0.69 -29.29
N VAL A 597 17.51 -0.48 -29.73
CA VAL A 597 17.97 -1.15 -30.94
C VAL A 597 16.83 -1.15 -31.95
N VAL A 598 17.05 -0.54 -33.11
CA VAL A 598 16.09 -0.53 -34.22
C VAL A 598 16.73 -1.21 -35.43
N THR A 599 16.11 -2.29 -35.89
CA THR A 599 16.51 -3.05 -37.07
C THR A 599 15.44 -2.92 -38.13
N GLN A 600 15.79 -2.33 -39.28
CA GLN A 600 14.93 -2.29 -40.47
C GLN A 600 15.52 -3.23 -41.52
N HIS A 601 14.77 -4.27 -41.87
CA HIS A 601 15.18 -5.22 -42.90
C HIS A 601 14.89 -4.70 -44.30
N LYS A 602 15.61 -5.27 -45.28
CA LYS A 602 15.57 -4.86 -46.69
C LYS A 602 14.20 -5.04 -47.37
N ASP A 603 13.38 -5.97 -46.87
CA ASP A 603 12.07 -6.30 -47.46
C ASP A 603 10.93 -5.49 -46.80
N GLY A 604 11.18 -4.92 -45.61
CA GLY A 604 10.27 -3.99 -44.96
C GLY A 604 10.41 -2.54 -45.46
N SER A 605 9.42 -1.71 -45.16
CA SER A 605 9.42 -0.29 -45.52
C SER A 605 8.79 0.62 -44.46
N ILE A 606 9.30 1.84 -44.34
CA ILE A 606 8.74 2.89 -43.48
C ILE A 606 8.46 4.12 -44.33
N VAL A 607 7.19 4.52 -44.43
CA VAL A 607 6.75 5.64 -45.25
C VAL A 607 5.92 6.61 -44.41
N THR A 608 6.48 7.78 -44.13
CA THR A 608 5.78 8.86 -43.40
C THR A 608 5.45 10.02 -44.34
N LYS A 609 4.17 10.24 -44.62
CA LYS A 609 3.71 11.21 -45.65
C LYS A 609 3.33 12.59 -45.09
N GLY A 610 3.06 12.69 -43.79
CA GLY A 610 2.61 13.93 -43.16
C GLY A 610 3.72 14.97 -43.00
N ALA A 611 3.33 16.24 -42.93
CA ALA A 611 4.26 17.33 -42.60
C ALA A 611 4.79 17.18 -41.17
N GLY A 612 6.08 17.39 -40.95
CA GLY A 612 6.72 17.28 -39.62
C GLY A 612 6.89 15.85 -39.11
N SER A 613 6.57 14.84 -39.94
CA SER A 613 6.67 13.44 -39.57
C SER A 613 8.11 12.92 -39.54
N THR A 614 8.38 11.99 -38.62
CA THR A 614 9.69 11.35 -38.45
C THR A 614 9.59 9.87 -38.80
N GLY A 615 10.52 9.35 -39.61
CA GLY A 615 10.56 7.93 -39.97
C GLY A 615 10.90 7.02 -38.78
N ILE A 616 12.07 7.23 -38.17
CA ILE A 616 12.55 6.49 -37.00
C ILE A 616 12.97 7.50 -35.92
N PHE A 617 12.46 7.33 -34.71
CA PHE A 617 12.87 8.04 -33.51
C PHE A 617 13.30 7.02 -32.45
N ALA A 618 14.57 7.01 -32.08
CA ALA A 618 15.13 6.12 -31.06
C ALA A 618 15.80 6.95 -29.97
N GLN A 619 15.45 6.71 -28.70
CA GLN A 619 15.92 7.54 -27.59
C GLN A 619 16.19 6.70 -26.33
N SER A 620 17.44 6.73 -25.86
CA SER A 620 17.79 6.29 -24.50
C SER A 620 18.04 7.51 -23.64
N VAL A 621 17.32 7.63 -22.53
CA VAL A 621 17.38 8.78 -21.62
C VAL A 621 17.57 8.29 -20.20
N GLY A 622 18.62 8.76 -19.54
CA GLY A 622 18.73 8.64 -18.09
C GLY A 622 17.73 9.56 -17.39
N GLY A 623 17.16 9.10 -16.29
CA GLY A 623 16.29 9.88 -15.42
C GLY A 623 17.06 10.97 -14.68
N GLY A 624 16.34 12.02 -14.30
CA GLY A 624 16.89 13.11 -13.49
C GLY A 624 17.16 12.66 -12.04
N GLY A 625 18.12 13.30 -11.38
CA GLY A 625 18.35 13.13 -9.94
C GLY A 625 17.25 13.77 -9.09
N GLY A 626 17.23 13.40 -7.81
CA GLY A 626 16.29 13.89 -6.81
C GLY A 626 16.76 15.16 -6.10
N SER A 627 15.83 15.84 -5.44
CA SER A 627 16.10 17.07 -4.69
C SER A 627 16.63 16.77 -3.28
N GLY A 628 17.62 17.52 -2.80
CA GLY A 628 18.06 17.49 -1.41
C GLY A 628 17.08 18.20 -0.47
N GLY A 629 17.13 17.85 0.82
CA GLY A 629 16.27 18.40 1.86
C GLY A 629 17.01 19.37 2.79
N TYR A 630 16.23 20.22 3.45
CA TYR A 630 16.72 21.29 4.32
C TYR A 630 16.85 20.85 5.79
N GLY A 631 17.82 21.43 6.50
CA GLY A 631 17.98 21.28 7.95
C GLY A 631 17.88 22.63 8.67
N VAL A 632 16.92 22.78 9.59
CA VAL A 632 16.69 24.02 10.36
C VAL A 632 16.98 23.78 11.83
N GLY A 633 18.05 24.40 12.36
CA GLY A 633 18.39 24.33 13.77
C GLY A 633 19.35 25.39 14.27
N LEU A 634 19.55 25.45 15.59
CA LEU A 634 20.51 26.37 16.23
C LEU A 634 21.95 26.11 15.72
N VAL A 635 22.25 24.84 15.43
CA VAL A 635 23.39 24.40 14.63
C VAL A 635 22.84 23.65 13.41
N SER A 636 23.02 24.19 12.22
CA SER A 636 22.63 23.53 10.95
C SER A 636 23.87 23.24 10.12
N MET A 637 23.99 22.01 9.62
CA MET A 637 24.97 21.68 8.56
C MET A 637 24.19 21.40 7.26
N GLY A 638 24.38 22.28 6.27
CA GLY A 638 23.67 22.22 4.99
C GLY A 638 23.99 20.97 4.17
N ALA A 639 23.02 20.53 3.37
CA ALA A 639 23.19 19.44 2.42
C ALA A 639 24.23 19.80 1.35
N MET A 640 25.09 18.84 1.00
CA MET A 640 26.02 18.97 -0.10
C MET A 640 25.23 18.97 -1.42
N VAL A 641 25.14 20.12 -2.09
CA VAL A 641 24.63 20.20 -3.46
C VAL A 641 25.61 19.43 -4.34
N PRO A 642 25.22 18.33 -5.01
CA PRO A 642 26.09 17.72 -6.00
C PRO A 642 26.29 18.76 -7.11
N ALA A 643 27.55 19.06 -7.42
CA ALA A 643 27.87 19.95 -8.52
C ALA A 643 27.16 19.44 -9.79
N VAL A 644 26.25 20.26 -10.33
CA VAL A 644 25.62 20.01 -11.62
C VAL A 644 26.75 20.01 -12.66
N ALA A 645 27.08 18.84 -13.19
CA ALA A 645 27.86 18.79 -14.42
C ALA A 645 27.00 19.43 -15.53
N PRO A 646 27.51 20.43 -16.27
CA PRO A 646 26.74 21.02 -17.35
C PRO A 646 26.43 19.92 -18.38
N ALA A 647 25.13 19.65 -18.58
CA ALA A 647 24.67 18.88 -19.71
C ALA A 647 25.11 19.60 -20.98
N VAL A 648 25.93 18.94 -21.80
CA VAL A 648 26.18 19.36 -23.17
C VAL A 648 24.88 19.07 -23.93
N LEU A 649 24.28 20.14 -24.45
CA LEU A 649 23.09 20.14 -25.31
C LEU A 649 23.25 19.27 -26.54
#